data_AF-A0AAU9G7R6-F1
#
_entry.id   AF-A0AAU9G7R6-F1
#
_cell.length_a   1.000
_cell.length_b   1.000
_cell.length_c   1.000
_cell.angle_alpha   90.00
_cell.angle_beta   90.00
_cell.angle_gamma   90.00
#
_symmetry.space_group_name_H-M   'P 1'
#
loop_
_entity.id
_entity.type
_entity.pdbx_description
1 polymer ?
#
loop_
_entity_poly.entity_id
_entity_poly.type
_entity_poly.pdbx_seq_one_letter_code
_entity_poly.pdbx_strand_id
1 'polypeptide(L)'
;MHIVLSLHEKLSKLELRKGRDQLMWILLQFISGSIQKNPITNFLPVFRLFDLLYPEQEPLKLPDINKSSMVRHMAPICVWIHLMKKARVENMNITRPLPIALKNHHDFLQHLVSPNTMMNMSLGNDFRIILVCNAYSTNQEYFGRPMGLLLEALNGTSKSPNGAQIPAVNFSVAVLDSLTVHSKMSLIHSFVTQMLKQAQTKGQVPAAALLETYARLLVYTEIESLGVKGFLSQLMPTVFKNHAWAMLHTLMEMFSYRLHHVPTHYRVQLLSLLHSLSSVPQTNKMQLNLCFESTGLRLITSIGSAEFQPQFSRYFNDKSPGAVASNESEELNRVLILTLARSMHVHGGGDEMQSWCKDFLANIMQHTPHSWSLQSLACFPPALNEYFTQNAQPPENKQQLKKSVEEEYRTWTSMTSENDIIAHFLRPTTNPLFLCLLFKIIWETESISPVAYKILEGISARALTTHLRKFCDYLVAEVASSSDGRDFIHKCVDTINHMIWKFNVVTIDRVVLCLALRTHEGNEAQVCFLIIQLLLLKASELRNRVQEFCKDNNPDHWKQSNWQDKHLSFHQKYPEKFALDESASHLALPVYFSNVCLRFLPVLDVVVHRFIELTIPNVHQILGFILDHLSILYKFHDRPITYLYNTLHYYERILRERPSLKKKLVSTITGAFSDIRPPNWSISEPYKVFLQSQDLLWTPELSYYMNLIKRLSETISGKNVFYTTDWRFNEFPNAPAHALYVTCVELLGLPVAPALVANNLIDVIVSDYAVIPQKEIHSYINAVGIVMAALPEPYWTGIYDRLKEMLNTPNMLNWTYRFNAFELFNFKTVREAMLEKSYAVVLAVAHSVFHHMGVFKLAAMTRHIKEKLKPCVHTEQQLLYLCHVFGPFMKRIELETPNAVAGIAILLYEILEVVDKHSGARPLQYVDQICDFLYHIKYIHVGNTIKNESEAIIKRLRPLLQMRLRFISYLNLEDIHTEKIAESNANSVTNQTQSPQQAQHQQQQQQQQQQPMQQQQQQPMQQQQQPMQQQPMQQQVNAAQTTSVPLGSGGNPQQQQQLNQQQQMYMQHMQQQQQQQQQQQHMQSMGMRHN
;
A
#
# COMPACT_ATOMS: atom_id res chain seq x y z
N MET A 1 11.33 29.04 -13.06
CA MET A 1 11.73 30.17 -13.91
C MET A 1 13.10 29.99 -14.57
N HIS A 2 14.15 29.54 -13.84
CA HIS A 2 15.39 29.05 -14.45
C HIS A 2 15.16 27.97 -15.52
N ILE A 3 14.12 27.15 -15.33
CA ILE A 3 13.67 26.14 -16.32
C ILE A 3 13.30 26.79 -17.67
N VAL A 4 12.61 27.93 -17.69
CA VAL A 4 12.18 28.59 -18.95
C VAL A 4 13.38 29.16 -19.70
N LEU A 5 14.31 29.79 -18.99
CA LEU A 5 15.55 30.31 -19.59
C LEU A 5 16.47 29.18 -20.08
N SER A 6 16.62 28.11 -19.29
CA SER A 6 17.38 26.92 -19.70
C SER A 6 16.73 26.21 -20.89
N LEU A 7 15.39 26.15 -20.91
CA LEU A 7 14.65 25.59 -22.04
C LEU A 7 14.84 26.44 -23.29
N HIS A 8 14.78 27.77 -23.17
CA HIS A 8 15.08 28.68 -24.28
C HIS A 8 16.50 28.45 -24.80
N GLU A 9 17.52 28.34 -23.93
CA GLU A 9 18.91 28.11 -24.35
C GLU A 9 19.11 26.76 -25.08
N LYS A 10 18.39 25.72 -24.65
CA LYS A 10 18.43 24.41 -25.31
C LYS A 10 17.67 24.41 -26.63
N LEU A 11 16.49 25.03 -26.67
CA LEU A 11 15.66 25.10 -27.86
C LEU A 11 16.17 26.10 -28.89
N SER A 12 16.86 27.17 -28.50
CA SER A 12 17.43 28.12 -29.47
C SER A 12 18.49 27.47 -30.36
N LYS A 13 19.05 26.34 -29.93
CA LYS A 13 20.02 25.53 -30.68
C LYS A 13 19.34 24.46 -31.56
N LEU A 14 18.02 24.26 -31.45
CA LEU A 14 17.27 23.17 -32.06
C LEU A 14 15.96 23.72 -32.67
N GLU A 15 15.80 23.68 -34.00
CA GLU A 15 14.59 24.19 -34.70
C GLU A 15 13.34 23.29 -34.53
N LEU A 16 13.00 22.88 -33.31
CA LEU A 16 11.92 21.95 -32.99
C LEU A 16 10.61 22.68 -32.66
N ARG A 17 9.67 22.70 -33.62
CA ARG A 17 8.39 23.43 -33.46
C ARG A 17 7.14 22.56 -33.30
N LYS A 18 7.20 21.26 -33.60
CA LYS A 18 6.03 20.36 -33.60
C LYS A 18 5.29 20.28 -32.24
N GLY A 19 6.02 20.40 -31.13
CA GLY A 19 5.47 20.29 -29.77
C GLY A 19 5.17 21.62 -29.07
N ARG A 20 5.24 22.76 -29.77
CA ARG A 20 5.18 24.10 -29.16
C ARG A 20 3.88 24.39 -28.41
N ASP A 21 2.75 23.92 -28.95
CA ASP A 21 1.44 24.16 -28.36
C ASP A 21 1.25 23.34 -27.08
N GLN A 22 1.78 22.10 -27.07
CA GLN A 22 1.83 21.27 -25.87
C GLN A 22 2.73 21.89 -24.79
N LEU A 23 3.88 22.45 -25.18
CA LEU A 23 4.75 23.17 -24.25
C LEU A 23 4.05 24.40 -23.67
N MET A 24 3.38 25.21 -24.50
CA MET A 24 2.62 26.37 -24.03
C MET A 24 1.44 25.97 -23.15
N TRP A 25 0.78 24.82 -23.42
CA TRP A 25 -0.25 24.26 -22.55
C TRP A 25 0.30 23.88 -21.17
N ILE A 26 1.49 23.26 -21.11
CA ILE A 26 2.17 22.94 -19.84
C ILE A 26 2.50 24.24 -19.08
N LEU A 27 3.09 25.23 -19.76
CA LEU A 27 3.39 26.54 -19.16
C LEU A 27 2.13 27.25 -18.66
N LEU A 28 1.03 27.16 -19.41
CA LEU A 28 -0.25 27.72 -19.00
C LEU A 28 -0.74 27.15 -17.67
N GLN A 29 -0.56 25.84 -17.42
CA GLN A 29 -0.96 25.23 -16.14
C GLN A 29 -0.27 25.93 -14.96
N PHE A 30 1.03 26.17 -15.08
CA PHE A 30 1.81 26.85 -14.05
C PHE A 30 1.44 28.33 -13.93
N ILE A 31 1.32 29.03 -15.05
CA ILE A 31 1.06 30.48 -15.08
C ILE A 31 -0.34 30.74 -14.53
N SER A 32 -1.38 30.14 -15.11
CA SER A 32 -2.77 30.32 -14.66
C SER A 32 -2.96 29.99 -13.17
N GLY A 33 -2.31 28.93 -12.66
CA GLY A 33 -2.43 28.51 -11.26
C GLY A 33 -1.63 29.33 -10.25
N SER A 34 -0.55 30.00 -10.65
CA SER A 34 0.38 30.64 -9.70
C SER A 34 0.60 32.14 -9.89
N ILE A 35 0.15 32.72 -11.02
CA ILE A 35 0.39 34.12 -11.38
C ILE A 35 -0.22 35.12 -10.39
N GLN A 36 -1.29 34.76 -9.68
CA GLN A 36 -1.86 35.65 -8.67
C GLN A 36 -0.92 35.87 -7.48
N LYS A 37 -0.20 34.83 -7.05
CA LYS A 37 0.66 34.86 -5.84
C LYS A 37 2.11 35.27 -6.11
N ASN A 38 2.51 35.35 -7.38
CA ASN A 38 3.89 35.61 -7.78
C ASN A 38 4.00 36.92 -8.58
N PRO A 39 5.12 37.65 -8.49
CA PRO A 39 5.33 38.88 -9.26
C PRO A 39 5.44 38.59 -10.76
N ILE A 40 5.02 39.53 -11.61
CA ILE A 40 5.07 39.37 -13.08
C ILE A 40 6.49 39.16 -13.62
N THR A 41 7.50 39.73 -12.95
CA THR A 41 8.92 39.56 -13.28
C THR A 41 9.29 38.09 -13.42
N ASN A 42 8.69 37.21 -12.60
CA ASN A 42 8.92 35.78 -12.61
C ASN A 42 8.47 35.07 -13.90
N PHE A 43 7.63 35.72 -14.70
CA PHE A 43 7.04 35.13 -15.90
C PHE A 43 7.49 35.81 -17.21
N LEU A 44 8.19 36.96 -17.12
CA LEU A 44 8.73 37.66 -18.30
C LEU A 44 9.59 36.79 -19.24
N PRO A 45 10.40 35.80 -18.76
CA PRO A 45 11.17 34.94 -19.66
C PRO A 45 10.33 34.16 -20.68
N VAL A 46 9.04 33.95 -20.41
CA VAL A 46 8.13 33.27 -21.34
C VAL A 46 7.98 34.07 -22.64
N PHE A 47 8.13 35.39 -22.60
CA PHE A 47 8.16 36.23 -23.80
C PHE A 47 9.24 35.82 -24.79
N ARG A 48 10.43 35.41 -24.32
CA ARG A 48 11.50 34.91 -25.21
C ARG A 48 11.11 33.60 -25.91
N LEU A 49 10.30 32.75 -25.27
CA LEU A 49 9.81 31.53 -25.90
C LEU A 49 8.75 31.82 -26.98
N PHE A 50 7.97 32.90 -26.87
CA PHE A 50 7.07 33.31 -27.94
C PHE A 50 7.85 33.66 -29.22
N ASP A 51 8.93 34.43 -29.09
CA ASP A 51 9.79 34.82 -30.22
C ASP A 51 10.41 33.60 -30.91
N LEU A 52 10.86 32.63 -30.12
CA LEU A 52 11.49 31.42 -30.63
C LEU A 52 10.51 30.44 -31.29
N LEU A 53 9.34 30.24 -30.68
CA LEU A 53 8.41 29.17 -31.07
C LEU A 53 7.33 29.61 -32.05
N TYR A 54 7.05 30.91 -32.14
CA TYR A 54 6.02 31.49 -33.02
C TYR A 54 6.56 32.65 -33.88
N PRO A 55 7.54 32.41 -34.77
CA PRO A 55 8.14 33.45 -35.61
C PRO A 55 7.30 33.80 -36.85
N GLU A 56 6.11 33.20 -37.02
CA GLU A 56 5.28 33.40 -38.20
C GLU A 56 4.86 34.87 -38.40
N GLN A 57 4.95 35.31 -39.65
CA GLN A 57 4.55 36.65 -40.09
C GLN A 57 3.07 36.72 -40.50
N GLU A 58 2.39 35.57 -40.57
CA GLU A 58 0.96 35.46 -40.83
C GLU A 58 0.21 34.89 -39.61
N PRO A 59 -1.03 35.34 -39.35
CA PRO A 59 -1.84 34.79 -38.27
C PRO A 59 -2.15 33.29 -38.44
N LEU A 60 -1.99 32.52 -37.37
CA LEU A 60 -2.31 31.10 -37.36
C LEU A 60 -3.81 30.85 -37.58
N LYS A 61 -4.14 29.72 -38.22
CA LYS A 61 -5.53 29.30 -38.44
C LYS A 61 -6.22 28.97 -37.11
N LEU A 62 -7.55 29.15 -37.08
CA LEU A 62 -8.34 28.76 -35.92
C LEU A 62 -8.47 27.22 -35.85
N PRO A 63 -8.24 26.62 -34.68
CA PRO A 63 -8.44 25.20 -34.48
C PRO A 63 -9.94 24.84 -34.42
N ASP A 64 -10.25 23.58 -34.72
CA ASP A 64 -11.61 23.01 -34.67
C ASP A 64 -12.20 23.08 -33.24
N ILE A 65 -13.33 23.79 -33.10
CA ILE A 65 -14.00 24.05 -31.82
C ILE A 65 -14.55 22.79 -31.15
N ASN A 66 -14.78 21.72 -31.91
CA ASN A 66 -15.35 20.47 -31.40
C ASN A 66 -14.29 19.49 -30.88
N LYS A 67 -12.99 19.82 -31.01
CA LYS A 67 -11.88 18.95 -30.60
C LYS A 67 -11.16 19.51 -29.38
N SER A 68 -10.84 18.64 -28.41
CA SER A 68 -10.07 19.00 -27.21
C SER A 68 -8.68 19.58 -27.53
N SER A 69 -8.10 19.22 -28.68
CA SER A 69 -6.84 19.79 -29.18
C SER A 69 -6.89 21.31 -29.34
N MET A 70 -8.08 21.90 -29.53
CA MET A 70 -8.29 23.34 -29.61
C MET A 70 -7.66 24.08 -28.44
N VAL A 71 -7.86 23.56 -27.23
CA VAL A 71 -7.37 24.19 -26.02
C VAL A 71 -5.84 24.25 -25.98
N ARG A 72 -5.16 23.23 -26.52
CA ARG A 72 -3.69 23.20 -26.61
C ARG A 72 -3.19 24.20 -27.63
N HIS A 73 -3.80 24.25 -28.82
CA HIS A 73 -3.45 25.22 -29.86
C HIS A 73 -3.71 26.68 -29.43
N MET A 74 -4.72 26.91 -28.59
CA MET A 74 -5.04 28.24 -28.04
C MET A 74 -4.29 28.57 -26.74
N ALA A 75 -3.54 27.63 -26.17
CA ALA A 75 -2.77 27.86 -24.95
C ALA A 75 -1.80 29.06 -25.02
N PRO A 76 -1.09 29.33 -26.14
CA PRO A 76 -0.18 30.46 -26.23
C PRO A 76 -0.90 31.80 -26.03
N ILE A 77 -2.09 31.98 -26.63
CA ILE A 77 -2.85 33.21 -26.44
C ILE A 77 -3.43 33.31 -25.02
N CYS A 78 -3.83 32.20 -24.41
CA CYS A 78 -4.24 32.18 -23.00
C CYS A 78 -3.10 32.64 -22.08
N VAL A 79 -1.86 32.17 -22.31
CA VAL A 79 -0.68 32.61 -21.56
C VAL A 79 -0.49 34.11 -21.72
N TRP A 80 -0.55 34.62 -22.95
CA TRP A 80 -0.43 36.06 -23.22
C TRP A 80 -1.45 36.90 -22.44
N ILE A 81 -2.72 36.48 -22.44
CA ILE A 81 -3.81 37.16 -21.72
C ILE A 81 -3.52 37.23 -20.21
N HIS A 82 -3.03 36.15 -19.59
CA HIS A 82 -2.67 36.13 -18.17
C HIS A 82 -1.52 37.11 -17.86
N LEU A 83 -0.47 37.10 -18.68
CA LEU A 83 0.68 37.99 -18.49
C LEU A 83 0.29 39.46 -18.63
N MET A 84 -0.46 39.80 -19.68
CA MET A 84 -0.90 41.18 -19.91
C MET A 84 -1.86 41.66 -18.83
N LYS A 85 -2.76 40.80 -18.33
CA LYS A 85 -3.63 41.15 -17.20
C LYS A 85 -2.80 41.44 -15.96
N LYS A 86 -1.88 40.56 -15.59
CA LYS A 86 -1.06 40.73 -14.40
C LYS A 86 -0.17 41.97 -14.48
N ALA A 87 0.40 42.26 -15.66
CA ALA A 87 1.16 43.48 -15.90
C ALA A 87 0.32 44.75 -15.69
N ARG A 88 -0.94 44.77 -16.16
CA ARG A 88 -1.87 45.88 -15.90
C ARG A 88 -2.18 46.03 -14.41
N VAL A 89 -2.43 44.92 -13.71
CA VAL A 89 -2.72 44.94 -12.26
C VAL A 89 -1.52 45.43 -11.45
N GLU A 90 -0.30 45.09 -11.85
CA GLU A 90 0.94 45.54 -11.19
C GLU A 90 1.46 46.89 -11.72
N ASN A 91 0.66 47.61 -12.53
CA ASN A 91 1.02 48.89 -13.16
C ASN A 91 2.38 48.86 -13.90
N MET A 92 2.75 47.70 -14.45
CA MET A 92 3.96 47.54 -15.26
C MET A 92 3.64 47.79 -16.73
N ASN A 93 4.24 48.85 -17.29
CA ASN A 93 4.12 49.18 -18.71
C ASN A 93 4.98 48.23 -19.56
N ILE A 94 4.41 47.10 -19.96
CA ILE A 94 5.00 46.21 -20.96
C ILE A 94 4.61 46.71 -22.35
N THR A 95 5.54 47.37 -23.05
CA THR A 95 5.36 47.93 -24.41
C THR A 95 5.41 46.89 -25.53
N ARG A 96 5.36 45.60 -25.20
CA ARG A 96 5.50 44.50 -26.17
C ARG A 96 4.18 44.26 -26.93
N PRO A 97 4.16 44.33 -28.27
CA PRO A 97 2.95 44.09 -29.07
C PRO A 97 2.57 42.60 -29.09
N LEU A 98 1.29 42.32 -29.35
CA LEU A 98 0.78 40.95 -29.56
C LEU A 98 1.51 40.32 -30.77
N PRO A 99 2.08 39.09 -30.64
CA PRO A 99 2.66 38.39 -31.78
C PRO A 99 1.65 38.19 -32.92
N ILE A 100 2.04 38.48 -34.16
CA ILE A 100 1.16 38.43 -35.34
C ILE A 100 0.55 37.03 -35.51
N ALA A 101 1.35 35.98 -35.26
CA ALA A 101 0.92 34.60 -35.27
C ALA A 101 -0.33 34.32 -34.43
N LEU A 102 -0.54 35.06 -33.32
CA LEU A 102 -1.64 34.84 -32.37
C LEU A 102 -2.84 35.77 -32.60
N LYS A 103 -2.81 36.63 -33.62
CA LYS A 103 -3.86 37.65 -33.85
C LYS A 103 -5.24 37.04 -34.02
N ASN A 104 -5.40 36.05 -34.91
CA ASN A 104 -6.69 35.37 -35.13
C ASN A 104 -7.22 34.70 -33.85
N HIS A 105 -6.32 34.11 -33.05
CA HIS A 105 -6.69 33.47 -31.79
C HIS A 105 -7.16 34.49 -30.75
N HIS A 106 -6.53 35.67 -30.72
CA HIS A 106 -6.93 36.77 -29.87
C HIS A 106 -8.30 37.33 -30.28
N ASP A 107 -8.49 37.64 -31.57
CA ASP A 107 -9.73 38.21 -32.10
C ASP A 107 -10.91 37.26 -31.85
N PHE A 108 -10.70 35.96 -31.99
CA PHE A 108 -11.69 34.94 -31.67
C PHE A 108 -12.06 34.91 -30.18
N LEU A 109 -11.07 34.97 -29.27
CA LEU A 109 -11.35 35.04 -27.83
C LEU A 109 -12.08 36.32 -27.43
N GLN A 110 -11.72 37.46 -28.02
CA GLN A 110 -12.41 38.74 -27.80
C GLN A 110 -13.86 38.69 -28.27
N HIS A 111 -14.12 38.05 -29.42
CA HIS A 111 -15.49 37.83 -29.89
C HIS A 111 -16.30 36.98 -28.91
N LEU A 112 -15.71 35.90 -28.35
CA LEU A 112 -16.38 35.03 -27.37
C LEU A 112 -16.74 35.74 -26.05
N VAL A 113 -15.93 36.71 -25.61
CA VAL A 113 -16.20 37.48 -24.38
C VAL A 113 -17.00 38.77 -24.63
N SER A 114 -17.42 39.04 -25.87
CA SER A 114 -18.30 40.17 -26.15
C SER A 114 -19.65 40.00 -25.41
N PRO A 115 -20.25 41.08 -24.87
CA PRO A 115 -21.46 40.98 -24.06
C PRO A 115 -22.61 40.22 -24.73
N ASN A 116 -22.84 40.47 -26.02
CA ASN A 116 -23.87 39.79 -26.81
C ASN A 116 -23.61 38.29 -26.96
N THR A 117 -22.34 37.88 -27.11
CA THR A 117 -21.96 36.47 -27.29
C THR A 117 -21.94 35.72 -25.95
N MET A 118 -21.48 36.35 -24.86
CA MET A 118 -21.51 35.75 -23.52
C MET A 118 -22.93 35.53 -23.00
N MET A 119 -23.87 36.44 -23.30
CA MET A 119 -25.26 36.30 -22.86
C MET A 119 -25.96 35.12 -23.56
N ASN A 120 -25.63 34.89 -24.83
CA ASN A 120 -26.16 33.80 -25.64
C ASN A 120 -25.35 32.50 -25.56
N MET A 121 -24.27 32.48 -24.76
CA MET A 121 -23.43 31.29 -24.60
C MET A 121 -24.21 30.20 -23.86
N SER A 122 -24.33 29.04 -24.49
CA SER A 122 -25.01 27.87 -23.95
C SER A 122 -24.08 26.66 -23.95
N LEU A 123 -24.40 25.66 -23.11
CA LEU A 123 -23.66 24.41 -23.07
C LEU A 123 -23.91 23.62 -24.36
N GLY A 124 -22.92 23.59 -25.24
CA GLY A 124 -22.88 22.75 -26.44
C GLY A 124 -21.84 21.63 -26.32
N ASN A 125 -21.74 20.79 -27.35
CA ASN A 125 -20.72 19.73 -27.45
C ASN A 125 -19.32 20.26 -27.85
N ASP A 126 -19.07 21.56 -27.69
CA ASP A 126 -17.84 22.23 -28.11
C ASP A 126 -16.99 22.72 -26.93
N PHE A 127 -15.76 23.14 -27.22
CA PHE A 127 -14.78 23.54 -26.20
C PHE A 127 -14.72 25.05 -25.95
N ARG A 128 -15.70 25.84 -26.42
CA ARG A 128 -15.66 27.31 -26.31
C ARG A 128 -15.72 27.79 -24.86
N ILE A 129 -16.64 27.25 -24.05
CA ILE A 129 -16.76 27.59 -22.63
C ILE A 129 -15.47 27.25 -21.89
N ILE A 130 -14.92 26.05 -22.13
CA ILE A 130 -13.68 25.56 -21.52
C ILE A 130 -12.51 26.49 -21.87
N LEU A 131 -12.43 26.91 -23.13
CA LEU A 131 -11.40 27.83 -23.59
C LEU A 131 -11.51 29.20 -22.90
N VAL A 132 -12.71 29.77 -22.76
CA VAL A 132 -12.91 31.05 -22.06
C VAL A 132 -12.52 30.91 -20.58
N CYS A 133 -12.93 29.82 -19.92
CA CYS A 133 -12.50 29.50 -18.56
C CYS A 133 -10.97 29.50 -18.45
N ASN A 134 -10.27 28.84 -19.37
CA ASN A 134 -8.82 28.75 -19.36
C ASN A 134 -8.11 30.07 -19.66
N ALA A 135 -8.65 30.88 -20.58
CA ALA A 135 -8.07 32.17 -20.99
C ALA A 135 -8.25 33.25 -19.92
N TYR A 136 -9.39 33.24 -19.24
CA TYR A 136 -9.81 34.31 -18.32
C TYR A 136 -9.97 33.84 -16.87
N SER A 137 -9.38 32.71 -16.49
CA SER A 137 -9.49 32.13 -15.13
C SER A 137 -9.13 33.10 -13.99
N THR A 138 -8.24 34.05 -14.27
CA THR A 138 -7.81 35.09 -13.31
C THR A 138 -8.61 36.39 -13.46
N ASN A 139 -9.62 36.44 -14.33
CA ASN A 139 -10.48 37.59 -14.58
C ASN A 139 -11.93 37.40 -14.13
N GLN A 140 -12.27 37.97 -12.97
CA GLN A 140 -13.58 37.81 -12.35
C GLN A 140 -14.74 38.25 -13.27
N GLU A 141 -14.56 39.32 -14.06
CA GLU A 141 -15.59 39.82 -14.99
C GLU A 141 -15.96 38.81 -16.08
N TYR A 142 -14.98 38.16 -16.70
CA TYR A 142 -15.19 37.23 -17.81
C TYR A 142 -15.24 35.76 -17.38
N PHE A 143 -14.90 35.45 -16.13
CA PHE A 143 -14.85 34.07 -15.61
C PHE A 143 -16.15 33.62 -14.96
N GLY A 144 -16.87 34.52 -14.28
CA GLY A 144 -18.04 34.17 -13.48
C GLY A 144 -19.15 33.47 -14.28
N ARG A 145 -19.52 34.02 -15.43
CA ARG A 145 -20.61 33.48 -16.27
C ARG A 145 -20.28 32.10 -16.89
N PRO A 146 -19.13 31.89 -17.56
CA PRO A 146 -18.75 30.57 -18.08
C PRO A 146 -18.67 29.49 -17.00
N MET A 147 -18.10 29.81 -15.84
CA MET A 147 -18.04 28.87 -14.72
C MET A 147 -19.43 28.57 -14.15
N GLY A 148 -20.31 29.58 -14.07
CA GLY A 148 -21.71 29.42 -13.67
C GLY A 148 -22.49 28.48 -14.60
N LEU A 149 -22.30 28.59 -15.92
CA LEU A 149 -22.93 27.69 -16.89
C LEU A 149 -22.50 26.23 -16.71
N LEU A 150 -21.23 25.99 -16.40
CA LEU A 150 -20.75 24.63 -16.09
C LEU A 150 -21.39 24.08 -14.80
N LEU A 151 -21.61 24.92 -13.79
CA LEU A 151 -22.27 24.53 -12.54
C LEU A 151 -23.78 24.28 -12.72
N GLU A 152 -24.47 25.12 -13.48
CA GLU A 152 -25.90 24.98 -13.78
C GLU A 152 -26.19 23.68 -14.56
N ALA A 153 -25.30 23.33 -15.51
CA ALA A 153 -25.38 22.10 -16.28
C ALA A 153 -25.33 20.83 -15.42
N LEU A 154 -24.50 20.84 -14.37
CA LEU A 154 -24.34 19.69 -13.47
C LEU A 154 -25.50 19.55 -12.47
N ASN A 155 -26.15 20.66 -12.14
CA ASN A 155 -27.32 20.67 -11.26
C ASN A 155 -28.63 20.42 -12.01
N GLY A 156 -28.61 20.36 -13.35
CA GLY A 156 -29.82 20.22 -14.18
C GLY A 156 -30.71 21.48 -14.16
N THR A 157 -30.15 22.63 -13.79
CA THR A 157 -30.88 23.91 -13.74
C THR A 157 -30.74 24.71 -15.03
N SER A 158 -29.91 24.24 -15.97
CA SER A 158 -29.71 24.85 -17.28
C SER A 158 -30.97 24.74 -18.15
N LYS A 159 -31.31 25.82 -18.85
CA LYS A 159 -32.41 25.88 -19.81
C LYS A 159 -31.85 25.92 -21.24
N SER A 160 -32.49 25.20 -22.15
CA SER A 160 -32.23 25.30 -23.59
C SER A 160 -32.63 26.68 -24.13
N PRO A 161 -32.16 27.07 -25.33
CA PRO A 161 -32.58 28.32 -25.98
C PRO A 161 -34.11 28.42 -26.15
N ASN A 162 -34.81 27.28 -26.19
CA ASN A 162 -36.25 27.16 -26.31
C ASN A 162 -36.99 27.10 -24.95
N GLY A 163 -36.28 27.31 -23.83
CA GLY A 163 -36.86 27.35 -22.48
C GLY A 163 -37.04 25.99 -21.78
N ALA A 164 -36.85 24.86 -22.48
CA ALA A 164 -36.92 23.52 -21.88
C ALA A 164 -35.74 23.25 -20.94
N GLN A 165 -35.97 22.62 -19.78
CA GLN A 165 -34.92 22.21 -18.85
C GLN A 165 -34.05 21.12 -19.48
N ILE A 166 -32.74 21.29 -19.40
CA ILE A 166 -31.76 20.29 -19.84
C ILE A 166 -31.46 19.40 -18.64
N PRO A 167 -31.56 18.06 -18.77
CA PRO A 167 -31.15 17.12 -17.71
C PRO A 167 -29.71 17.36 -17.27
N ALA A 168 -29.40 17.02 -16.02
CA ALA A 168 -28.05 17.17 -15.49
C ALA A 168 -27.02 16.36 -16.31
N VAL A 169 -25.95 17.01 -16.78
CA VAL A 169 -24.92 16.39 -17.63
C VAL A 169 -23.62 16.20 -16.85
N ASN A 170 -23.05 14.99 -16.87
CA ASN A 170 -21.74 14.72 -16.25
C ASN A 170 -20.59 15.08 -17.22
N PHE A 171 -19.52 15.70 -16.72
CA PHE A 171 -18.39 16.06 -17.58
C PHE A 171 -17.46 14.87 -17.82
N SER A 172 -17.17 14.61 -19.10
CA SER A 172 -16.22 13.58 -19.51
C SER A 172 -14.80 13.92 -19.06
N VAL A 173 -13.95 12.89 -18.92
CA VAL A 173 -12.53 13.10 -18.57
C VAL A 173 -11.83 13.98 -19.61
N ALA A 174 -12.18 13.88 -20.90
CA ALA A 174 -11.63 14.73 -21.95
C ALA A 174 -11.95 16.23 -21.76
N VAL A 175 -13.15 16.56 -21.26
CA VAL A 175 -13.54 17.93 -20.92
C VAL A 175 -12.72 18.43 -19.72
N LEU A 176 -12.60 17.60 -18.67
CA LEU A 176 -11.84 17.96 -17.47
C LEU A 176 -10.33 18.08 -17.74
N ASP A 177 -9.76 17.22 -18.59
CA ASP A 177 -8.36 17.29 -19.05
C ASP A 177 -8.08 18.54 -19.87
N SER A 178 -9.13 19.12 -20.47
CA SER A 178 -9.07 20.36 -21.23
C SER A 178 -9.20 21.60 -20.35
N LEU A 179 -9.45 21.48 -19.04
CA LEU A 179 -9.43 22.62 -18.11
C LEU A 179 -8.02 22.83 -17.55
N THR A 180 -7.63 24.10 -17.37
CA THR A 180 -6.40 24.41 -16.64
C THR A 180 -6.52 24.05 -15.16
N VAL A 181 -5.40 23.83 -14.48
CA VAL A 181 -5.35 23.57 -13.03
C VAL A 181 -6.16 24.60 -12.24
N HIS A 182 -6.01 25.90 -12.56
CA HIS A 182 -6.78 26.95 -11.89
C HIS A 182 -8.28 26.82 -12.13
N SER A 183 -8.71 26.59 -13.37
CA SER A 183 -10.13 26.37 -13.69
C SER A 183 -10.70 25.15 -12.96
N LYS A 184 -9.95 24.05 -12.86
CA LYS A 184 -10.33 22.87 -12.06
C LYS A 184 -10.43 23.21 -10.58
N MET A 185 -9.46 23.96 -10.02
CA MET A 185 -9.49 24.39 -8.61
C MET A 185 -10.74 25.23 -8.31
N SER A 186 -11.08 26.18 -9.18
CA SER A 186 -12.30 27.00 -9.04
C SER A 186 -13.57 26.15 -9.15
N LEU A 187 -13.60 25.16 -10.03
CA LEU A 187 -14.73 24.24 -10.17
C LEU A 187 -14.92 23.39 -8.90
N ILE A 188 -13.85 22.80 -8.37
CA ILE A 188 -13.87 22.08 -7.08
C ILE A 188 -14.36 22.99 -5.95
N HIS A 189 -13.79 24.19 -5.84
CA HIS A 189 -14.14 25.13 -4.79
C HIS A 189 -15.64 25.47 -4.83
N SER A 190 -16.19 25.72 -6.02
CA SER A 190 -17.61 25.97 -6.20
C SER A 190 -18.48 24.78 -5.80
N PHE A 191 -18.08 23.55 -6.17
CA PHE A 191 -18.81 22.34 -5.75
C PHE A 191 -18.81 22.16 -4.24
N VAL A 192 -17.64 22.24 -3.61
CA VAL A 192 -17.50 22.09 -2.15
C VAL A 192 -18.30 23.17 -1.43
N THR A 193 -18.25 24.42 -1.90
CA THR A 193 -19.02 25.53 -1.31
C THR A 193 -20.53 25.27 -1.40
N GLN A 194 -21.02 24.80 -2.55
CA GLN A 194 -22.42 24.45 -2.74
C GLN A 194 -22.84 23.31 -1.80
N MET A 195 -22.03 22.25 -1.70
CA MET A 195 -22.31 21.09 -0.85
C MET A 195 -22.28 21.46 0.64
N LEU A 196 -21.35 22.32 1.06
CA LEU A 196 -21.31 22.85 2.42
C LEU A 196 -22.57 23.67 2.75
N LYS A 197 -23.02 24.53 1.82
CA LYS A 197 -24.27 25.28 1.97
C LYS A 197 -25.48 24.35 2.07
N GLN A 198 -25.57 23.34 1.19
CA GLN A 198 -26.65 22.35 1.22
C GLN A 198 -26.67 21.55 2.53
N ALA A 199 -25.49 21.19 3.07
CA ALA A 199 -25.38 20.51 4.35
C ALA A 199 -25.87 21.39 5.51
N GLN A 200 -25.57 22.69 5.49
CA GLN A 200 -26.02 23.65 6.50
C GLN A 200 -27.53 23.90 6.45
N THR A 201 -28.09 24.05 5.24
CA THR A 201 -29.53 24.31 5.05
C THR A 201 -30.39 23.05 5.14
N LYS A 202 -29.79 21.87 5.40
CA LYS A 202 -30.43 20.55 5.30
C LYS A 202 -31.20 20.38 3.98
N GLY A 203 -30.64 20.95 2.91
CA GLY A 203 -31.25 20.95 1.58
C GLY A 203 -31.21 19.58 0.91
N GLN A 204 -31.73 19.52 -0.33
CA GLN A 204 -31.66 18.31 -1.14
C GLN A 204 -30.21 17.88 -1.43
N VAL A 205 -30.03 16.58 -1.60
CA VAL A 205 -28.76 15.92 -1.93
C VAL A 205 -28.28 16.35 -3.34
N PRO A 206 -26.96 16.42 -3.61
CA PRO A 206 -26.45 16.86 -4.90
C PRO A 206 -26.91 15.94 -6.04
N ALA A 207 -27.03 16.50 -7.24
CA ALA A 207 -27.33 15.72 -8.44
C ALA A 207 -26.24 14.66 -8.72
N ALA A 208 -26.64 13.51 -9.29
CA ALA A 208 -25.72 12.42 -9.64
C ALA A 208 -24.57 12.88 -10.55
N ALA A 209 -24.87 13.75 -11.51
CA ALA A 209 -23.89 14.30 -12.45
C ALA A 209 -22.81 15.14 -11.75
N LEU A 210 -23.19 15.90 -10.71
CA LEU A 210 -22.27 16.68 -9.89
C LEU A 210 -21.34 15.74 -9.10
N LEU A 211 -21.87 14.72 -8.44
CA LEU A 211 -21.06 13.74 -7.69
C LEU A 211 -20.10 12.98 -8.59
N GLU A 212 -20.55 12.48 -9.74
CA GLU A 212 -19.70 11.78 -10.71
C GLU A 212 -18.57 12.68 -11.22
N THR A 213 -18.89 13.95 -11.54
CA THR A 213 -17.89 14.93 -12.00
C THR A 213 -16.90 15.31 -10.88
N TYR A 214 -17.39 15.48 -9.65
CA TYR A 214 -16.55 15.74 -8.49
C TYR A 214 -15.59 14.57 -8.23
N ALA A 215 -16.07 13.33 -8.31
CA ALA A 215 -15.23 12.15 -8.18
C ALA A 215 -14.11 12.11 -9.23
N ARG A 216 -14.42 12.43 -10.50
CA ARG A 216 -13.41 12.54 -11.57
C ARG A 216 -12.39 13.66 -11.31
N LEU A 217 -12.80 14.76 -10.69
CA LEU A 217 -11.89 15.85 -10.29
C LEU A 217 -10.97 15.47 -9.12
N LEU A 218 -11.41 14.59 -8.22
CA LEU A 218 -10.58 14.14 -7.10
C LEU A 218 -9.41 13.23 -7.51
N VAL A 219 -9.39 12.76 -8.75
CA VAL A 219 -8.32 11.91 -9.30
C VAL A 219 -7.06 12.72 -9.68
N TYR A 220 -7.19 14.03 -9.90
CA TYR A 220 -6.07 14.89 -10.28
C TYR A 220 -5.19 15.21 -9.07
N THR A 221 -3.98 14.66 -9.06
CA THR A 221 -3.03 14.84 -7.94
C THR A 221 -2.50 16.27 -7.85
N GLU A 222 -2.48 17.03 -8.96
CA GLU A 222 -2.03 18.42 -8.95
C GLU A 222 -2.96 19.38 -8.19
N ILE A 223 -4.18 18.93 -7.84
CA ILE A 223 -5.15 19.68 -7.03
C ILE A 223 -5.45 19.00 -5.69
N GLU A 224 -4.59 18.09 -5.22
CA GLU A 224 -4.75 17.30 -3.99
C GLU A 224 -5.14 18.13 -2.76
N SER A 225 -4.58 19.35 -2.60
CA SER A 225 -4.86 20.22 -1.46
C SER A 225 -6.32 20.66 -1.35
N LEU A 226 -6.98 20.95 -2.47
CA LEU A 226 -8.41 21.33 -2.52
C LEU A 226 -9.30 20.13 -2.83
N GLY A 227 -8.73 19.07 -3.42
CA GLY A 227 -9.37 17.81 -3.73
C GLY A 227 -9.44 16.89 -2.50
N VAL A 228 -8.68 15.79 -2.50
CA VAL A 228 -8.77 14.72 -1.50
C VAL A 228 -8.50 15.22 -0.08
N LYS A 229 -7.51 16.11 0.12
CA LYS A 229 -7.22 16.67 1.44
C LYS A 229 -8.37 17.53 1.97
N GLY A 230 -8.92 18.40 1.13
CA GLY A 230 -10.09 19.23 1.45
C GLY A 230 -11.35 18.39 1.70
N PHE A 231 -11.56 17.33 0.91
CA PHE A 231 -12.63 16.36 1.08
C PHE A 231 -12.62 15.75 2.50
N LEU A 232 -11.47 15.23 2.95
CA LEU A 232 -11.34 14.56 4.24
C LEU A 232 -11.28 15.53 5.43
N SER A 233 -10.65 16.68 5.27
CA SER A 233 -10.34 17.57 6.40
C SER A 233 -11.36 18.69 6.57
N GLN A 234 -12.15 19.02 5.54
CA GLN A 234 -13.10 20.14 5.57
C GLN A 234 -14.53 19.68 5.26
N LEU A 235 -14.76 19.03 4.11
CA LEU A 235 -16.12 18.67 3.67
C LEU A 235 -16.74 17.62 4.58
N MET A 236 -16.08 16.47 4.75
CA MET A 236 -16.58 15.34 5.55
C MET A 236 -16.89 15.73 7.02
N PRO A 237 -15.98 16.39 7.77
CA PRO A 237 -16.25 16.80 9.14
C PRO A 237 -17.40 17.82 9.24
N THR A 238 -17.52 18.73 8.27
CA THR A 238 -18.58 19.75 8.29
C THR A 238 -19.95 19.17 7.97
N VAL A 239 -20.03 18.25 7.00
CA VAL A 239 -21.25 17.50 6.67
C VAL A 239 -21.72 16.70 7.89
N PHE A 240 -20.78 16.06 8.59
CA PHE A 240 -21.07 15.34 9.82
C PHE A 240 -21.57 16.25 10.94
N LYS A 241 -20.89 17.37 11.21
CA LYS A 241 -21.26 18.35 12.24
C LYS A 241 -22.68 18.92 12.04
N ASN A 242 -23.12 19.07 10.79
CA ASN A 242 -24.45 19.56 10.45
C ASN A 242 -25.53 18.45 10.39
N HIS A 243 -25.19 17.21 10.74
CA HIS A 243 -26.09 16.05 10.72
C HIS A 243 -26.73 15.78 9.34
N ALA A 244 -26.02 16.10 8.25
CA ALA A 244 -26.49 15.88 6.89
C ALA A 244 -26.23 14.42 6.43
N TRP A 245 -26.96 13.47 7.02
CA TRP A 245 -26.73 12.03 6.86
C TRP A 245 -26.82 11.52 5.41
N ALA A 246 -27.74 12.07 4.62
CA ALA A 246 -27.89 11.69 3.22
C ALA A 246 -26.67 12.13 2.38
N MET A 247 -26.14 13.33 2.62
CA MET A 247 -24.89 13.80 2.01
C MET A 247 -23.70 12.96 2.48
N LEU A 248 -23.64 12.62 3.77
CA LEU A 248 -22.57 11.77 4.30
C LEU A 248 -22.55 10.40 3.61
N HIS A 249 -23.72 9.77 3.47
CA HIS A 249 -23.87 8.48 2.79
C HIS A 249 -23.35 8.54 1.35
N THR A 250 -23.73 9.56 0.59
CA THR A 250 -23.38 9.68 -0.83
C THR A 250 -21.90 10.01 -1.03
N LEU A 251 -21.29 10.77 -0.12
CA LEU A 251 -19.85 11.02 -0.13
C LEU A 251 -19.03 9.75 0.18
N MET A 252 -19.50 8.90 1.08
CA MET A 252 -18.86 7.61 1.37
C MET A 252 -19.01 6.60 0.24
N GLU A 253 -20.18 6.60 -0.40
CA GLU A 253 -20.43 5.80 -1.59
C GLU A 253 -19.52 6.24 -2.75
N MET A 254 -19.42 7.54 -3.00
CA MET A 254 -18.51 8.11 -4.00
C MET A 254 -17.06 7.71 -3.70
N PHE A 255 -16.62 7.78 -2.44
CA PHE A 255 -15.28 7.34 -2.07
C PHE A 255 -15.05 5.86 -2.41
N SER A 256 -16.01 4.99 -2.08
CA SER A 256 -15.89 3.53 -2.23
C SER A 256 -15.89 3.03 -3.67
N TYR A 257 -16.61 3.70 -4.58
CA TYR A 257 -16.87 3.17 -5.93
C TYR A 257 -16.33 4.04 -7.07
N ARG A 258 -15.69 5.19 -6.77
CA ARG A 258 -15.18 6.11 -7.80
C ARG A 258 -13.74 6.56 -7.59
N LEU A 259 -13.20 6.51 -6.37
CA LEU A 259 -11.83 6.93 -6.10
C LEU A 259 -10.85 5.77 -6.22
N HIS A 260 -9.71 6.02 -6.88
CA HIS A 260 -8.72 5.01 -7.24
C HIS A 260 -7.41 5.20 -6.45
N HIS A 261 -6.57 6.14 -6.91
CA HIS A 261 -5.25 6.42 -6.34
C HIS A 261 -5.30 7.38 -5.15
N VAL A 262 -5.99 6.99 -4.09
CA VAL A 262 -5.96 7.74 -2.82
C VAL A 262 -4.72 7.32 -2.02
N PRO A 263 -3.82 8.25 -1.65
CA PRO A 263 -2.69 7.97 -0.78
C PRO A 263 -3.09 7.22 0.50
N THR A 264 -2.27 6.28 0.95
CA THR A 264 -2.59 5.38 2.07
C THR A 264 -2.84 6.11 3.37
N HIS A 265 -2.10 7.19 3.65
CA HIS A 265 -2.30 8.00 4.85
C HIS A 265 -3.70 8.64 4.90
N TYR A 266 -4.27 9.03 3.75
CA TYR A 266 -5.65 9.52 3.65
C TYR A 266 -6.67 8.40 3.83
N ARG A 267 -6.39 7.19 3.33
CA ARG A 267 -7.23 6.00 3.58
C ARG A 267 -7.26 5.65 5.07
N VAL A 268 -6.12 5.68 5.74
CA VAL A 268 -5.98 5.48 7.20
C VAL A 268 -6.70 6.57 7.98
N GLN A 269 -6.59 7.84 7.57
CA GLN A 269 -7.33 8.95 8.17
C GLN A 269 -8.84 8.77 8.03
N LEU A 270 -9.32 8.34 6.86
CA LEU A 270 -10.75 8.07 6.64
C LEU A 270 -11.22 6.87 7.46
N LEU A 271 -10.42 5.80 7.56
CA LEU A 271 -10.75 4.64 8.40
C LEU A 271 -10.91 5.04 9.87
N SER A 272 -9.98 5.85 10.39
CA SER A 272 -10.06 6.39 11.74
C SER A 272 -11.29 7.29 11.94
N LEU A 273 -11.59 8.13 10.94
CA LEU A 273 -12.82 8.93 10.95
C LEU A 273 -14.05 8.03 10.99
N LEU A 274 -14.16 7.00 10.14
CA LEU A 274 -15.30 6.07 10.10
C LEU A 274 -15.56 5.42 11.46
N HIS A 275 -14.52 4.92 12.14
CA HIS A 275 -14.66 4.33 13.48
C HIS A 275 -15.12 5.35 14.53
N SER A 276 -14.65 6.59 14.44
CA SER A 276 -15.15 7.68 15.30
C SER A 276 -16.63 7.99 15.02
N LEU A 277 -17.03 8.04 13.74
CA LEU A 277 -18.40 8.33 13.30
C LEU A 277 -19.38 7.21 13.66
N SER A 278 -18.93 5.96 13.60
CA SER A 278 -19.75 4.80 13.92
C SER A 278 -20.08 4.72 15.41
N SER A 279 -19.32 5.36 16.31
CA SER A 279 -19.63 5.37 17.74
C SER A 279 -20.82 6.29 18.11
N VAL A 280 -21.11 7.28 17.27
CA VAL A 280 -22.04 8.38 17.60
C VAL A 280 -23.50 7.94 17.48
N PRO A 281 -24.34 7.94 18.53
CA PRO A 281 -25.68 7.32 18.50
C PRO A 281 -26.61 7.79 17.37
N GLN A 282 -26.49 9.06 16.92
CA GLN A 282 -27.34 9.59 15.85
C GLN A 282 -27.08 8.94 14.46
N THR A 283 -25.99 8.17 14.30
CA THR A 283 -25.67 7.44 13.06
C THR A 283 -26.27 6.03 13.01
N ASN A 284 -27.04 5.64 14.03
CA ASN A 284 -27.64 4.31 14.16
C ASN A 284 -28.83 4.09 13.19
N LYS A 285 -28.57 4.20 11.89
CA LYS A 285 -29.48 3.84 10.79
C LYS A 285 -28.89 2.65 10.06
N MET A 286 -29.71 1.64 9.75
CA MET A 286 -29.27 0.40 9.10
C MET A 286 -28.44 0.65 7.83
N GLN A 287 -28.98 1.47 6.91
CA GLN A 287 -28.31 1.79 5.64
C GLN A 287 -26.98 2.55 5.85
N LEU A 288 -26.89 3.44 6.84
CA LEU A 288 -25.68 4.21 7.11
C LEU A 288 -24.61 3.32 7.77
N ASN A 289 -24.99 2.47 8.72
CA ASN A 289 -24.06 1.52 9.34
C ASN A 289 -23.52 0.50 8.31
N LEU A 290 -24.40 0.01 7.42
CA LEU A 290 -24.01 -0.84 6.30
C LEU A 290 -22.98 -0.14 5.41
N CYS A 291 -23.20 1.12 5.07
CA CYS A 291 -22.28 1.93 4.27
C CYS A 291 -20.92 2.12 4.97
N PHE A 292 -20.91 2.42 6.27
CA PHE A 292 -19.67 2.60 7.05
C PHE A 292 -18.82 1.34 7.10
N GLU A 293 -19.42 0.20 7.45
CA GLU A 293 -18.65 -1.05 7.53
C GLU A 293 -18.26 -1.56 6.13
N SER A 294 -19.09 -1.39 5.09
CA SER A 294 -18.71 -1.74 3.72
C SER A 294 -17.55 -0.88 3.20
N THR A 295 -17.57 0.42 3.48
CA THR A 295 -16.47 1.35 3.16
C THR A 295 -15.21 0.98 3.96
N GLY A 296 -15.35 0.69 5.26
CA GLY A 296 -14.27 0.24 6.12
C GLY A 296 -13.62 -1.05 5.60
N LEU A 297 -14.42 -2.04 5.20
CA LEU A 297 -13.95 -3.30 4.63
C LEU A 297 -13.14 -3.07 3.35
N ARG A 298 -13.65 -2.23 2.42
CA ARG A 298 -12.93 -1.84 1.19
C ARG A 298 -11.63 -1.11 1.50
N LEU A 299 -11.63 -0.18 2.45
CA LEU A 299 -10.43 0.54 2.86
C LEU A 299 -9.36 -0.42 3.36
N ILE A 300 -9.71 -1.30 4.29
CA ILE A 300 -8.77 -2.26 4.92
C ILE A 300 -8.21 -3.23 3.86
N THR A 301 -9.07 -3.88 3.09
CA THR A 301 -8.67 -4.85 2.05
C THR A 301 -7.81 -4.21 0.96
N SER A 302 -8.01 -2.91 0.68
CA SER A 302 -7.22 -2.16 -0.30
C SER A 302 -5.82 -1.73 0.19
N ILE A 303 -5.46 -1.88 1.46
CA ILE A 303 -4.14 -1.42 1.93
C ILE A 303 -3.04 -2.28 1.26
N GLY A 304 -2.13 -1.61 0.55
CA GLY A 304 -1.01 -2.29 -0.11
C GLY A 304 -0.04 -2.85 0.92
N SER A 305 0.51 -4.04 0.65
CA SER A 305 1.47 -4.67 1.58
C SER A 305 2.65 -3.74 1.89
N ALA A 306 3.18 -3.04 0.88
CA ALA A 306 4.34 -2.16 1.05
C ALA A 306 4.04 -0.88 1.82
N GLU A 307 2.77 -0.53 1.93
CA GLU A 307 2.34 0.72 2.53
C GLU A 307 1.92 0.52 3.98
N PHE A 308 1.51 -0.69 4.39
CA PHE A 308 0.91 -0.91 5.70
C PHE A 308 1.84 -0.48 6.84
N GLN A 309 3.00 -1.13 6.96
CA GLN A 309 3.93 -0.90 8.06
C GLN A 309 4.42 0.55 8.19
N PRO A 310 4.97 1.20 7.14
CA PRO A 310 5.50 2.56 7.29
C PRO A 310 4.41 3.60 7.56
N GLN A 311 3.17 3.37 7.09
CA GLN A 311 2.08 4.33 7.28
C GLN A 311 1.45 4.19 8.67
N PHE A 312 1.26 2.96 9.15
CA PHE A 312 0.74 2.70 10.49
C PHE A 312 1.74 3.12 11.56
N SER A 313 3.04 2.81 11.40
CA SER A 313 4.05 3.24 12.38
C SER A 313 4.14 4.77 12.48
N ARG A 314 4.07 5.47 11.33
CA ARG A 314 4.04 6.95 11.32
C ARG A 314 2.77 7.49 11.97
N TYR A 315 1.62 6.91 11.66
CA TYR A 315 0.34 7.34 12.22
C TYR A 315 0.30 7.14 13.75
N PHE A 316 0.90 6.05 14.24
CA PHE A 316 0.95 5.73 15.67
C PHE A 316 1.95 6.56 16.47
N ASN A 317 2.89 7.23 15.81
CA ASN A 317 3.70 8.25 16.47
C ASN A 317 2.87 9.49 16.83
N ASP A 318 1.85 9.81 16.04
CA ASP A 318 1.02 11.01 16.21
C ASP A 318 -0.31 10.75 16.95
N LYS A 319 -0.86 9.53 16.85
CA LYS A 319 -2.17 9.16 17.37
C LYS A 319 -2.17 7.79 18.03
N SER A 320 -3.16 7.52 18.89
CA SER A 320 -3.26 6.24 19.59
C SER A 320 -3.43 5.05 18.61
N PRO A 321 -2.79 3.90 18.87
CA PRO A 321 -2.93 2.70 18.06
C PRO A 321 -4.38 2.24 17.82
N GLY A 322 -5.25 2.42 18.83
CA GLY A 322 -6.68 2.06 18.73
C GLY A 322 -7.50 2.94 17.79
N ALA A 323 -7.00 4.10 17.35
CA ALA A 323 -7.78 5.02 16.54
C ALA A 323 -8.15 4.49 15.14
N VAL A 324 -7.48 3.44 14.65
CA VAL A 324 -7.75 2.77 13.37
C VAL A 324 -8.42 1.41 13.52
N ALA A 325 -8.65 0.96 14.76
CA ALA A 325 -9.41 -0.24 15.05
C ALA A 325 -10.88 0.11 15.33
N SER A 326 -11.77 -0.84 15.07
CA SER A 326 -13.17 -0.72 15.47
C SER A 326 -13.34 -1.10 16.94
N ASN A 327 -14.19 -0.38 17.67
CA ASN A 327 -14.51 -0.73 19.05
C ASN A 327 -15.58 -1.84 19.17
N GLU A 328 -16.36 -2.08 18.11
CA GLU A 328 -17.54 -2.96 18.16
C GLU A 328 -17.56 -4.02 17.04
N SER A 329 -16.98 -3.72 15.87
CA SER A 329 -17.01 -4.64 14.71
C SER A 329 -15.82 -5.60 14.73
N GLU A 330 -16.09 -6.83 15.15
CA GLU A 330 -15.13 -7.93 15.11
C GLU A 330 -14.67 -8.23 13.68
N GLU A 331 -15.58 -8.17 12.71
CA GLU A 331 -15.32 -8.51 11.31
C GLU A 331 -14.28 -7.59 10.68
N LEU A 332 -14.39 -6.27 10.88
CA LEU A 332 -13.41 -5.30 10.37
C LEU A 332 -12.04 -5.50 11.02
N ASN A 333 -12.00 -5.73 12.33
CA ASN A 333 -10.76 -5.98 13.05
C ASN A 333 -10.09 -7.29 12.62
N ARG A 334 -10.85 -8.35 12.38
CA ARG A 334 -10.35 -9.61 11.81
C ARG A 334 -9.74 -9.40 10.42
N VAL A 335 -10.43 -8.68 9.53
CA VAL A 335 -9.91 -8.40 8.18
C VAL A 335 -8.68 -7.48 8.23
N LEU A 336 -8.58 -6.59 9.23
CA LEU A 336 -7.40 -5.77 9.48
C LEU A 336 -6.20 -6.62 9.92
N ILE A 337 -6.42 -7.60 10.80
CA ILE A 337 -5.39 -8.58 11.20
C ILE A 337 -4.97 -9.45 10.00
N LEU A 338 -5.90 -9.90 9.16
CA LEU A 338 -5.56 -10.66 7.94
C LEU A 338 -4.73 -9.83 6.96
N THR A 339 -5.06 -8.54 6.82
CA THR A 339 -4.30 -7.59 6.00
C THR A 339 -2.88 -7.39 6.56
N LEU A 340 -2.75 -7.27 7.89
CA LEU A 340 -1.46 -7.22 8.58
C LEU A 340 -0.64 -8.50 8.35
N ALA A 341 -1.23 -9.68 8.53
CA ALA A 341 -0.58 -10.97 8.35
C ALA A 341 -0.02 -11.13 6.91
N ARG A 342 -0.86 -10.80 5.91
CA ARG A 342 -0.44 -10.75 4.50
C ARG A 342 0.69 -9.74 4.28
N SER A 343 0.57 -8.55 4.85
CA SER A 343 1.54 -7.48 4.66
C SER A 343 2.93 -7.87 5.18
N MET A 344 2.99 -8.41 6.40
CA MET A 344 4.22 -8.92 7.02
C MET A 344 4.85 -10.01 6.14
N HIS A 345 4.04 -10.99 5.73
CA HIS A 345 4.49 -12.11 4.90
C HIS A 345 5.08 -11.65 3.55
N VAL A 346 4.40 -10.78 2.80
CA VAL A 346 4.87 -10.29 1.49
C VAL A 346 6.18 -9.51 1.61
N HIS A 347 6.40 -8.81 2.74
CA HIS A 347 7.65 -8.08 3.01
C HIS A 347 8.81 -8.99 3.40
N GLY A 348 8.55 -10.27 3.67
CA GLY A 348 9.51 -11.17 4.29
C GLY A 348 9.77 -10.83 5.76
N GLY A 349 8.87 -10.10 6.41
CA GLY A 349 8.92 -9.79 7.84
C GLY A 349 7.97 -10.69 8.64
N GLY A 350 8.20 -10.83 9.94
CA GLY A 350 7.30 -11.55 10.85
C GLY A 350 7.92 -12.65 11.71
N ASP A 351 9.26 -12.76 11.71
CA ASP A 351 9.99 -13.54 12.71
C ASP A 351 9.85 -12.91 14.11
N GLU A 352 9.90 -11.57 14.19
CA GLU A 352 9.75 -10.81 15.43
C GLU A 352 8.62 -9.78 15.34
N MET A 353 7.88 -9.61 16.45
CA MET A 353 6.80 -8.62 16.52
C MET A 353 7.31 -7.28 17.06
N GLN A 354 7.10 -6.22 16.27
CA GLN A 354 7.42 -4.84 16.66
C GLN A 354 6.54 -4.35 17.82
N SER A 355 7.05 -3.44 18.65
CA SER A 355 6.36 -2.92 19.85
C SER A 355 4.99 -2.32 19.53
N TRP A 356 4.91 -1.41 18.56
CA TRP A 356 3.64 -0.79 18.14
C TRP A 356 2.61 -1.83 17.69
N CYS A 357 3.05 -2.95 17.12
CA CYS A 357 2.17 -4.01 16.65
C CYS A 357 1.57 -4.79 17.82
N LYS A 358 2.36 -5.04 18.88
CA LYS A 358 1.84 -5.64 20.13
C LYS A 358 0.79 -4.75 20.78
N ASP A 359 1.06 -3.45 20.91
CA ASP A 359 0.13 -2.49 21.51
C ASP A 359 -1.16 -2.37 20.68
N PHE A 360 -1.02 -2.35 19.36
CA PHE A 360 -2.14 -2.32 18.42
C PHE A 360 -3.03 -3.56 18.54
N LEU A 361 -2.45 -4.76 18.55
CA LEU A 361 -3.21 -6.02 18.71
C LEU A 361 -3.85 -6.13 20.10
N ALA A 362 -3.16 -5.70 21.15
CA ALA A 362 -3.71 -5.68 22.50
C ALA A 362 -4.96 -4.79 22.59
N ASN A 363 -4.94 -3.62 21.94
CA ASN A 363 -6.12 -2.76 21.86
C ASN A 363 -7.29 -3.43 21.10
N ILE A 364 -7.01 -4.13 20.00
CA ILE A 364 -8.06 -4.88 19.27
C ILE A 364 -8.65 -5.99 20.16
N MET A 365 -7.81 -6.74 20.86
CA MET A 365 -8.27 -7.82 21.75
C MET A 365 -9.08 -7.28 22.94
N GLN A 366 -8.78 -6.07 23.42
CA GLN A 366 -9.54 -5.42 24.49
C GLN A 366 -10.97 -5.07 24.07
N HIS A 367 -11.17 -4.61 22.84
CA HIS A 367 -12.48 -4.16 22.34
C HIS A 367 -13.30 -5.28 21.68
N THR A 368 -12.66 -6.11 20.87
CA THR A 368 -13.30 -7.23 20.16
C THR A 368 -12.50 -8.52 20.40
N PRO A 369 -12.61 -9.14 21.59
CA PRO A 369 -11.88 -10.37 21.90
C PRO A 369 -12.33 -11.50 20.98
N HIS A 370 -11.38 -12.16 20.31
CA HIS A 370 -11.66 -13.25 19.40
C HIS A 370 -10.50 -14.24 19.29
N SER A 371 -10.79 -15.44 18.78
CA SER A 371 -9.81 -16.47 18.42
C SER A 371 -9.69 -16.63 16.91
N TRP A 372 -8.73 -17.44 16.47
CA TRP A 372 -8.55 -17.85 15.07
C TRP A 372 -8.65 -19.36 14.95
N SER A 373 -9.11 -19.86 13.81
CA SER A 373 -9.02 -21.29 13.53
C SER A 373 -7.56 -21.69 13.35
N LEU A 374 -7.22 -22.94 13.68
CA LEU A 374 -5.88 -23.52 13.54
C LEU A 374 -5.37 -23.43 12.11
N GLN A 375 -6.27 -23.54 11.13
CA GLN A 375 -5.94 -23.50 9.71
C GLN A 375 -5.55 -22.10 9.23
N SER A 376 -6.32 -21.07 9.62
CA SER A 376 -5.97 -19.68 9.33
C SER A 376 -4.69 -19.28 10.08
N LEU A 377 -4.57 -19.69 11.34
CA LEU A 377 -3.42 -19.39 12.18
C LEU A 377 -2.13 -20.04 11.64
N ALA A 378 -2.21 -21.24 11.06
CA ALA A 378 -1.09 -21.91 10.41
C ALA A 378 -0.55 -21.19 9.16
N CYS A 379 -1.30 -20.22 8.62
CA CYS A 379 -0.87 -19.35 7.53
C CYS A 379 -0.28 -18.02 8.01
N PHE A 380 -0.47 -17.65 9.29
CA PHE A 380 0.04 -16.39 9.82
C PHE A 380 1.58 -16.42 9.93
N PRO A 381 2.23 -15.25 9.80
CA PRO A 381 3.63 -15.09 10.17
C PRO A 381 3.91 -15.61 11.60
N PRO A 382 5.09 -16.19 11.87
CA PRO A 382 5.41 -16.85 13.14
C PRO A 382 5.08 -16.01 14.39
N ALA A 383 5.48 -14.73 14.40
CA ALA A 383 5.27 -13.86 15.55
C ALA A 383 3.79 -13.54 15.82
N LEU A 384 2.95 -13.50 14.77
CA LEU A 384 1.49 -13.33 14.93
C LEU A 384 0.84 -14.63 15.41
N ASN A 385 1.29 -15.77 14.87
CA ASN A 385 0.81 -17.08 15.29
C ASN A 385 1.05 -17.29 16.79
N GLU A 386 2.27 -17.01 17.26
CA GLU A 386 2.64 -17.11 18.68
C GLU A 386 1.77 -16.20 19.56
N TYR A 387 1.56 -14.94 19.15
CA TYR A 387 0.74 -13.98 19.91
C TYR A 387 -0.70 -14.46 20.10
N PHE A 388 -1.37 -14.93 19.04
CA PHE A 388 -2.75 -15.40 19.14
C PHE A 388 -2.88 -16.76 19.81
N THR A 389 -1.82 -17.58 19.79
CA THR A 389 -1.77 -18.82 20.58
C THR A 389 -1.67 -18.52 22.07
N GLN A 390 -0.89 -17.50 22.47
CA GLN A 390 -0.75 -17.09 23.87
C GLN A 390 -1.99 -16.35 24.41
N ASN A 391 -2.70 -15.60 23.57
CA ASN A 391 -3.87 -14.78 23.95
C ASN A 391 -5.21 -15.41 23.50
N ALA A 392 -5.26 -16.74 23.37
CA ALA A 392 -6.45 -17.44 22.88
C ALA A 392 -7.65 -17.26 23.81
N GLN A 393 -8.79 -16.86 23.23
CA GLN A 393 -10.06 -16.78 23.95
C GLN A 393 -10.70 -18.18 24.10
N PRO A 394 -11.37 -18.48 25.22
CA PRO A 394 -12.03 -19.76 25.41
C PRO A 394 -13.14 -19.95 24.36
N PRO A 395 -13.27 -21.14 23.76
CA PRO A 395 -14.33 -21.41 22.81
C PRO A 395 -15.69 -21.31 23.50
N GLU A 396 -16.66 -20.73 22.80
CA GLU A 396 -18.04 -20.64 23.32
C GLU A 396 -18.64 -22.04 23.51
N ASN A 397 -19.36 -22.23 24.63
CA ASN A 397 -20.04 -23.48 24.91
C ASN A 397 -21.29 -23.62 24.03
N LYS A 398 -21.16 -24.41 22.96
CA LYS A 398 -22.21 -24.62 21.94
C LYS A 398 -23.47 -25.27 22.50
N GLN A 399 -23.34 -26.21 23.44
CA GLN A 399 -24.51 -26.84 24.07
C GLN A 399 -25.28 -25.83 24.92
N GLN A 400 -24.56 -24.94 25.61
CA GLN A 400 -25.16 -23.84 26.35
C GLN A 400 -25.86 -22.85 25.40
N LEU A 401 -25.22 -22.47 24.29
CA LEU A 401 -25.83 -21.58 23.28
C LEU A 401 -27.17 -22.14 22.78
N LYS A 402 -27.22 -23.42 22.42
CA LYS A 402 -28.47 -24.08 22.00
C LYS A 402 -29.51 -24.07 23.10
N LYS A 403 -29.14 -24.47 24.31
CA LYS A 403 -30.04 -24.49 25.46
C LYS A 403 -30.65 -23.12 25.72
N SER A 404 -29.85 -22.05 25.67
CA SER A 404 -30.32 -20.67 25.83
C SER A 404 -31.27 -20.25 24.71
N VAL A 405 -31.02 -20.64 23.45
CA VAL A 405 -31.96 -20.36 22.35
C VAL A 405 -33.30 -21.08 22.56
N GLU A 406 -33.28 -22.33 23.01
CA GLU A 406 -34.52 -23.07 23.34
C GLU A 406 -35.29 -22.45 24.51
N GLU A 407 -34.60 -21.99 25.55
CA GLU A 407 -35.20 -21.32 26.70
C GLU A 407 -35.86 -19.99 26.29
N GLU A 408 -35.18 -19.18 25.47
CA GLU A 408 -35.72 -17.95 24.91
C GLU A 408 -36.91 -18.22 23.98
N TYR A 409 -36.86 -19.28 23.17
CA TYR A 409 -37.97 -19.69 22.31
C TYR A 409 -39.21 -20.09 23.11
N ARG A 410 -39.03 -20.88 24.17
CA ARG A 410 -40.12 -21.22 25.10
C ARG A 410 -40.70 -19.97 25.76
N THR A 411 -39.83 -19.05 26.17
CA THR A 411 -40.25 -17.77 26.77
C THR A 411 -41.12 -16.97 25.78
N TRP A 412 -40.68 -16.84 24.53
CA TRP A 412 -41.47 -16.22 23.45
C TRP A 412 -42.85 -16.85 23.28
N THR A 413 -42.93 -18.18 23.21
CA THR A 413 -44.21 -18.90 23.05
C THR A 413 -45.12 -18.81 24.28
N SER A 414 -44.55 -18.59 25.47
CA SER A 414 -45.31 -18.51 26.74
C SER A 414 -45.85 -17.11 27.05
N MET A 415 -45.24 -16.07 26.48
CA MET A 415 -45.64 -14.69 26.70
C MET A 415 -46.85 -14.34 25.82
N THR A 416 -47.88 -13.74 26.42
CA THR A 416 -49.13 -13.35 25.73
C THR A 416 -49.26 -11.84 25.52
N SER A 417 -48.51 -11.02 26.26
CA SER A 417 -48.55 -9.56 26.21
C SER A 417 -47.49 -9.00 25.26
N GLU A 418 -47.90 -8.30 24.20
CA GLU A 418 -46.96 -7.73 23.20
C GLU A 418 -45.93 -6.79 23.82
N ASN A 419 -46.34 -5.96 24.79
CA ASN A 419 -45.47 -4.98 25.42
C ASN A 419 -44.38 -5.63 26.27
N ASP A 420 -44.71 -6.74 26.95
CA ASP A 420 -43.76 -7.46 27.79
C ASP A 420 -42.73 -8.22 26.95
N ILE A 421 -43.16 -8.76 25.80
CA ILE A 421 -42.27 -9.39 24.81
C ILE A 421 -41.28 -8.35 24.29
N ILE A 422 -41.77 -7.18 23.85
CA ILE A 422 -40.92 -6.09 23.34
C ILE A 422 -39.93 -5.63 24.42
N ALA A 423 -40.39 -5.41 25.66
CA ALA A 423 -39.53 -4.97 26.76
C ALA A 423 -38.50 -6.03 27.20
N HIS A 424 -38.79 -7.32 26.99
CA HIS A 424 -37.85 -8.40 27.30
C HIS A 424 -36.72 -8.47 26.27
N PHE A 425 -37.04 -8.48 24.98
CA PHE A 425 -36.03 -8.63 23.92
C PHE A 425 -35.27 -7.34 23.56
N LEU A 426 -35.76 -6.18 23.99
CA LEU A 426 -35.04 -4.90 23.85
C LEU A 426 -34.18 -4.53 25.07
N ARG A 427 -34.17 -5.35 26.12
CA ARG A 427 -33.34 -5.08 27.31
C ARG A 427 -31.86 -5.18 26.96
N PRO A 428 -31.01 -4.18 27.31
CA PRO A 428 -29.58 -4.21 27.00
C PRO A 428 -28.80 -5.38 27.63
N THR A 429 -29.33 -5.97 28.70
CA THR A 429 -28.73 -7.09 29.43
C THR A 429 -29.09 -8.46 28.85
N THR A 430 -30.03 -8.52 27.90
CA THR A 430 -30.50 -9.78 27.33
C THR A 430 -29.46 -10.32 26.35
N ASN A 431 -29.26 -11.63 26.33
CA ASN A 431 -28.32 -12.26 25.40
C ASN A 431 -28.74 -11.97 23.95
N PRO A 432 -27.80 -11.67 23.03
CA PRO A 432 -28.12 -11.27 21.66
C PRO A 432 -28.52 -12.48 20.79
N LEU A 433 -29.66 -13.09 21.11
CA LEU A 433 -30.15 -14.34 20.49
C LEU A 433 -31.38 -14.15 19.60
N PHE A 434 -31.87 -12.91 19.47
CA PHE A 434 -33.12 -12.62 18.75
C PHE A 434 -33.12 -13.08 17.27
N LEU A 435 -32.01 -13.01 16.54
CA LEU A 435 -31.95 -13.56 15.18
C LEU A 435 -32.05 -15.11 15.15
N CYS A 436 -31.53 -15.80 16.17
CA CYS A 436 -31.72 -17.25 16.32
C CYS A 436 -33.21 -17.57 16.57
N LEU A 437 -33.85 -16.79 17.45
CA LEU A 437 -35.28 -16.92 17.74
C LEU A 437 -36.12 -16.68 16.49
N LEU A 438 -35.84 -15.62 15.74
CA LEU A 438 -36.53 -15.29 14.50
C LEU A 438 -36.37 -16.39 13.45
N PHE A 439 -35.17 -16.98 13.34
CA PHE A 439 -34.96 -18.15 12.49
C PHE A 439 -35.86 -19.33 12.87
N LYS A 440 -35.99 -19.65 14.18
CA LYS A 440 -36.91 -20.72 14.63
C LYS A 440 -38.37 -20.39 14.34
N ILE A 441 -38.79 -19.15 14.56
CA ILE A 441 -40.16 -18.70 14.23
C ILE A 441 -40.43 -18.92 12.74
N ILE A 442 -39.57 -18.41 11.86
CA ILE A 442 -39.76 -18.53 10.40
C ILE A 442 -39.68 -20.01 9.96
N TRP A 443 -38.85 -20.81 10.64
CA TRP A 443 -38.76 -22.24 10.38
C TRP A 443 -40.07 -23.01 10.66
N GLU A 444 -40.83 -22.60 11.68
CA GLU A 444 -42.10 -23.23 12.06
C GLU A 444 -43.32 -22.61 11.38
N THR A 445 -43.37 -21.28 11.23
CA THR A 445 -44.57 -20.54 10.80
C THR A 445 -44.49 -19.94 9.39
N GLU A 446 -43.31 -19.96 8.76
CA GLU A 446 -43.01 -19.33 7.46
C GLU A 446 -43.37 -17.83 7.34
N SER A 447 -43.61 -17.15 8.48
CA SER A 447 -44.08 -15.77 8.58
C SER A 447 -43.45 -15.04 9.77
N ILE A 448 -43.44 -13.71 9.74
CA ILE A 448 -42.93 -12.85 10.81
C ILE A 448 -44.09 -12.06 11.41
N SER A 449 -44.22 -12.06 12.73
CA SER A 449 -45.25 -11.30 13.43
C SER A 449 -44.93 -9.79 13.47
N PRO A 450 -45.93 -8.90 13.55
CA PRO A 450 -45.70 -7.46 13.71
C PRO A 450 -44.89 -7.10 14.97
N VAL A 451 -45.04 -7.89 16.04
CA VAL A 451 -44.27 -7.75 17.29
C VAL A 451 -42.78 -8.00 17.04
N ALA A 452 -42.43 -9.02 16.24
CA ALA A 452 -41.04 -9.30 15.88
C ALA A 452 -40.42 -8.18 15.05
N TYR A 453 -41.18 -7.55 14.14
CA TYR A 453 -40.73 -6.35 13.42
C TYR A 453 -40.44 -5.17 14.35
N LYS A 454 -41.33 -4.88 15.32
CA LYS A 454 -41.09 -3.83 16.33
C LYS A 454 -39.82 -4.09 17.16
N ILE A 455 -39.52 -5.35 17.48
CA ILE A 455 -38.29 -5.70 18.20
C ILE A 455 -37.07 -5.51 17.30
N LEU A 456 -37.10 -5.96 16.05
CA LEU A 456 -36.01 -5.72 15.12
C LEU A 456 -35.74 -4.22 14.90
N GLU A 457 -36.78 -3.39 14.84
CA GLU A 457 -36.63 -1.94 14.75
C GLU A 457 -36.07 -1.31 16.03
N GLY A 458 -36.40 -1.88 17.20
CA GLY A 458 -35.84 -1.45 18.48
C GLY A 458 -34.38 -1.89 18.69
N ILE A 459 -33.95 -2.97 18.04
CA ILE A 459 -32.54 -3.40 18.04
C ILE A 459 -31.74 -2.44 17.17
N SER A 460 -30.74 -1.78 17.77
CA SER A 460 -29.83 -0.92 17.01
C SER A 460 -29.12 -1.68 15.88
N ALA A 461 -28.84 -0.99 14.76
CA ALA A 461 -28.12 -1.58 13.64
C ALA A 461 -26.73 -2.12 14.03
N ARG A 462 -26.14 -1.59 15.11
CA ARG A 462 -24.87 -2.07 15.68
C ARG A 462 -25.04 -3.35 16.50
N ALA A 463 -26.05 -3.37 17.37
CA ALA A 463 -26.38 -4.55 18.16
C ALA A 463 -26.77 -5.72 17.23
N LEU A 464 -27.46 -5.44 16.12
CA LEU A 464 -27.88 -6.45 15.15
C LEU A 464 -26.69 -7.27 14.61
N THR A 465 -25.51 -6.69 14.43
CA THR A 465 -24.29 -7.42 14.03
C THR A 465 -23.87 -8.44 15.09
N THR A 466 -24.01 -8.12 16.38
CA THR A 466 -23.74 -9.07 17.48
C THR A 466 -24.76 -10.22 17.48
N HIS A 467 -26.04 -9.92 17.24
CA HIS A 467 -27.06 -10.96 17.04
C HIS A 467 -26.72 -11.84 15.83
N LEU A 468 -26.19 -11.26 14.75
CA LEU A 468 -25.82 -11.99 13.53
C LEU A 468 -24.64 -12.94 13.78
N ARG A 469 -23.64 -12.52 14.56
CA ARG A 469 -22.53 -13.41 14.96
C ARG A 469 -23.02 -14.63 15.73
N LYS A 470 -23.83 -14.42 16.78
CA LYS A 470 -24.44 -15.52 17.55
C LYS A 470 -25.34 -16.40 16.70
N PHE A 471 -26.07 -15.82 15.76
CA PHE A 471 -26.86 -16.56 14.81
C PHE A 471 -26.01 -17.47 13.93
N CYS A 472 -24.89 -16.98 13.39
CA CYS A 472 -23.96 -17.80 12.61
C CYS A 472 -23.39 -18.97 13.43
N ASP A 473 -22.99 -18.70 14.68
CA ASP A 473 -22.48 -19.73 15.59
C ASP A 473 -23.56 -20.80 15.92
N TYR A 474 -24.80 -20.36 16.18
CA TYR A 474 -25.95 -21.25 16.40
C TYR A 474 -26.28 -22.10 15.16
N LEU A 475 -26.33 -21.49 13.97
CA LEU A 475 -26.63 -22.18 12.71
C LEU A 475 -25.69 -23.34 12.45
N VAL A 476 -24.38 -23.10 12.56
CA VAL A 476 -23.37 -24.14 12.32
C VAL A 476 -23.48 -25.24 13.36
N ALA A 477 -23.67 -24.89 14.63
CA ALA A 477 -23.85 -25.86 15.70
C ALA A 477 -25.12 -26.71 15.53
N GLU A 478 -26.21 -26.11 15.04
CA GLU A 478 -27.49 -26.78 14.81
C GLU A 478 -27.39 -27.81 13.69
N VAL A 479 -26.90 -27.38 12.55
CA VAL A 479 -26.70 -28.25 11.39
C VAL A 479 -25.72 -29.38 11.70
N ALA A 480 -24.59 -29.08 12.34
CA ALA A 480 -23.55 -30.08 12.63
C ALA A 480 -24.02 -31.20 13.59
N SER A 481 -25.05 -30.94 14.39
CA SER A 481 -25.61 -31.93 15.33
C SER A 481 -26.81 -32.72 14.79
N SER A 482 -27.37 -32.31 13.65
CA SER A 482 -28.60 -32.89 13.11
C SER A 482 -28.37 -34.31 12.55
N SER A 483 -29.22 -35.27 12.92
CA SER A 483 -29.17 -36.65 12.41
C SER A 483 -29.71 -36.77 10.97
N ASP A 484 -30.59 -35.85 10.55
CA ASP A 484 -31.27 -35.86 9.25
C ASP A 484 -30.45 -35.22 8.11
N GLY A 485 -29.19 -34.85 8.41
CA GLY A 485 -28.12 -34.59 7.46
C GLY A 485 -28.44 -33.60 6.34
N ARG A 486 -28.88 -34.08 5.17
CA ARG A 486 -28.98 -33.27 3.95
C ARG A 486 -30.27 -32.46 3.83
N ASP A 487 -31.42 -33.07 4.09
CA ASP A 487 -32.70 -32.39 3.90
C ASP A 487 -32.88 -31.27 4.93
N PHE A 488 -32.36 -31.47 6.14
CA PHE A 488 -32.31 -30.45 7.19
C PHE A 488 -31.49 -29.22 6.75
N ILE A 489 -30.30 -29.43 6.18
CA ILE A 489 -29.45 -28.33 5.67
C ILE A 489 -30.17 -27.56 4.57
N HIS A 490 -30.82 -28.27 3.64
CA HIS A 490 -31.54 -27.62 2.56
C HIS A 490 -32.68 -26.74 3.08
N LYS A 491 -33.50 -27.24 4.02
CA LYS A 491 -34.55 -26.43 4.65
C LYS A 491 -33.97 -25.23 5.43
N CYS A 492 -32.85 -25.42 6.11
CA CYS A 492 -32.14 -24.34 6.84
C CYS A 492 -31.71 -23.22 5.93
N VAL A 493 -31.12 -23.56 4.79
CA VAL A 493 -30.72 -22.58 3.79
C VAL A 493 -31.93 -21.87 3.18
N ASP A 494 -33.07 -22.55 3.00
CA ASP A 494 -34.30 -21.91 2.51
C ASP A 494 -34.86 -20.90 3.51
N THR A 495 -34.88 -21.25 4.80
CA THR A 495 -35.27 -20.32 5.87
C THR A 495 -34.35 -19.10 5.93
N ILE A 496 -33.03 -19.28 5.80
CA ILE A 496 -32.08 -18.15 5.75
C ILE A 496 -32.31 -17.31 4.48
N ASN A 497 -32.56 -17.93 3.33
CA ASN A 497 -32.91 -17.22 2.10
C ASN A 497 -34.20 -16.40 2.26
N HIS A 498 -35.20 -16.89 2.98
CA HIS A 498 -36.38 -16.10 3.33
C HIS A 498 -36.01 -14.90 4.21
N MET A 499 -35.17 -15.07 5.22
CA MET A 499 -34.69 -13.95 6.05
C MET A 499 -33.97 -12.87 5.22
N ILE A 500 -33.21 -13.26 4.20
CA ILE A 500 -32.43 -12.34 3.36
C ILE A 500 -33.30 -11.65 2.29
N TRP A 501 -34.01 -12.44 1.48
CA TRP A 501 -34.64 -11.95 0.25
C TRP A 501 -36.13 -11.66 0.42
N LYS A 502 -36.85 -12.44 1.24
CA LYS A 502 -38.31 -12.29 1.44
C LYS A 502 -38.64 -11.27 2.53
N PHE A 503 -37.92 -11.32 3.65
CA PHE A 503 -38.18 -10.49 4.84
C PHE A 503 -37.16 -9.37 5.06
N ASN A 504 -36.05 -9.36 4.32
CA ASN A 504 -35.02 -8.32 4.36
C ASN A 504 -34.46 -8.01 5.77
N VAL A 505 -34.36 -9.04 6.61
CA VAL A 505 -33.87 -8.93 8.00
C VAL A 505 -32.37 -8.62 8.01
N VAL A 506 -31.61 -9.33 7.17
CA VAL A 506 -30.15 -9.22 7.04
C VAL A 506 -29.77 -9.33 5.57
N THR A 507 -28.65 -8.72 5.16
CA THR A 507 -28.20 -8.79 3.77
C THR A 507 -27.21 -9.94 3.55
N ILE A 508 -27.19 -10.51 2.34
CA ILE A 508 -26.35 -11.67 2.01
C ILE A 508 -24.86 -11.43 2.24
N ASP A 509 -24.37 -10.22 1.92
CA ASP A 509 -22.98 -9.82 2.11
C ASP A 509 -22.56 -9.84 3.58
N ARG A 510 -23.49 -9.50 4.50
CA ARG A 510 -23.22 -9.55 5.94
C ARG A 510 -23.24 -10.96 6.49
N VAL A 511 -24.25 -11.76 6.13
CA VAL A 511 -24.37 -13.15 6.59
C VAL A 511 -23.15 -13.95 6.15
N VAL A 512 -22.75 -13.84 4.88
CA VAL A 512 -21.61 -14.59 4.35
C VAL A 512 -20.28 -14.10 4.93
N LEU A 513 -20.10 -12.79 5.12
CA LEU A 513 -18.91 -12.25 5.77
C LEU A 513 -18.76 -12.75 7.21
N CYS A 514 -19.84 -12.73 7.99
CA CYS A 514 -19.83 -13.24 9.36
C CYS A 514 -19.50 -14.73 9.38
N LEU A 515 -20.18 -15.56 8.57
CA LEU A 515 -19.91 -17.00 8.46
C LEU A 515 -18.45 -17.30 8.08
N ALA A 516 -17.90 -16.59 7.08
CA ALA A 516 -16.53 -16.79 6.61
C ALA A 516 -15.47 -16.42 7.68
N LEU A 517 -15.81 -15.56 8.63
CA LEU A 517 -14.92 -15.10 9.70
C LEU A 517 -15.14 -15.85 11.03
N ARG A 518 -15.87 -16.96 11.06
CA ARG A 518 -16.00 -17.82 12.25
C ARG A 518 -14.84 -18.79 12.42
N THR A 519 -14.69 -19.25 13.66
CA THR A 519 -13.55 -20.05 14.15
C THR A 519 -13.93 -21.51 14.34
N HIS A 520 -14.77 -22.02 13.45
CA HIS A 520 -15.17 -23.43 13.47
C HIS A 520 -14.00 -24.34 13.08
N GLU A 521 -13.98 -25.54 13.64
CA GLU A 521 -12.94 -26.54 13.42
C GLU A 521 -13.53 -27.86 12.92
N GLY A 522 -12.72 -28.66 12.22
CA GLY A 522 -13.09 -30.01 11.80
C GLY A 522 -14.36 -30.06 10.93
N ASN A 523 -15.34 -30.88 11.34
CA ASN A 523 -16.60 -31.07 10.61
C ASN A 523 -17.45 -29.79 10.56
N GLU A 524 -17.42 -28.98 11.62
CA GLU A 524 -18.22 -27.75 11.67
C GLU A 524 -17.73 -26.71 10.66
N ALA A 525 -16.43 -26.62 10.43
CA ALA A 525 -15.87 -25.79 9.38
C ALA A 525 -16.44 -26.21 8.01
N GLN A 526 -16.44 -27.51 7.71
CA GLN A 526 -17.01 -28.03 6.46
C GLN A 526 -18.49 -27.69 6.31
N VAL A 527 -19.28 -27.84 7.39
CA VAL A 527 -20.68 -27.46 7.43
C VAL A 527 -20.86 -25.97 7.14
N CYS A 528 -20.07 -25.10 7.78
CA CYS A 528 -20.11 -23.65 7.56
C CYS A 528 -19.87 -23.31 6.07
N PHE A 529 -18.86 -23.91 5.45
CA PHE A 529 -18.57 -23.68 4.03
C PHE A 529 -19.62 -24.25 3.08
N LEU A 530 -20.25 -25.38 3.44
CA LEU A 530 -21.39 -25.90 2.70
C LEU A 530 -22.61 -24.96 2.81
N ILE A 531 -22.88 -24.39 3.99
CA ILE A 531 -23.92 -23.37 4.17
C ILE A 531 -23.62 -22.17 3.27
N ILE A 532 -22.37 -21.67 3.26
CA ILE A 532 -21.94 -20.57 2.38
C ILE A 532 -22.20 -20.92 0.91
N GLN A 533 -21.78 -22.11 0.45
CA GLN A 533 -22.02 -22.55 -0.92
C GLN A 533 -23.51 -22.52 -1.27
N LEU A 534 -24.35 -23.12 -0.43
CA LEU A 534 -25.77 -23.22 -0.69
C LEU A 534 -26.46 -21.85 -0.63
N LEU A 535 -26.05 -20.94 0.25
CA LEU A 535 -26.56 -19.56 0.25
C LEU A 535 -26.22 -18.82 -1.06
N LEU A 536 -25.04 -19.06 -1.62
CA LEU A 536 -24.59 -18.40 -2.84
C LEU A 536 -25.17 -19.03 -4.12
N LEU A 537 -25.37 -20.34 -4.13
CA LEU A 537 -25.66 -21.12 -5.35
C LEU A 537 -26.98 -21.89 -5.33
N LYS A 538 -27.66 -22.07 -4.19
CA LYS A 538 -28.97 -22.76 -4.20
C LYS A 538 -30.04 -21.83 -4.77
N ALA A 539 -30.19 -20.65 -4.16
CA ALA A 539 -31.11 -19.63 -4.63
C ALA A 539 -30.62 -19.00 -5.94
N SER A 540 -31.53 -18.70 -6.86
CA SER A 540 -31.22 -17.98 -8.10
C SER A 540 -31.04 -16.48 -7.89
N GLU A 541 -31.49 -15.93 -6.76
CA GLU A 541 -31.52 -14.50 -6.46
C GLU A 541 -30.18 -13.78 -6.70
N LEU A 542 -29.10 -14.23 -6.04
CA LEU A 542 -27.78 -13.59 -6.19
C LEU A 542 -27.19 -13.82 -7.60
N ARG A 543 -27.32 -15.04 -8.14
CA ARG A 543 -26.77 -15.40 -9.46
C ARG A 543 -27.41 -14.58 -10.58
N ASN A 544 -28.74 -14.42 -10.56
CA ASN A 544 -29.47 -13.64 -11.56
C ASN A 544 -29.04 -12.17 -11.52
N ARG A 545 -28.92 -11.60 -10.31
CA ARG A 545 -28.42 -10.23 -10.10
C ARG A 545 -27.00 -10.04 -10.63
N VAL A 546 -26.09 -10.98 -10.35
CA VAL A 546 -24.69 -10.90 -10.81
C VAL A 546 -24.60 -11.02 -12.34
N GLN A 547 -25.28 -12.00 -12.94
CA GLN A 547 -25.26 -12.23 -14.38
C GLN A 547 -25.79 -11.03 -15.15
N GLU A 548 -26.94 -10.49 -14.74
CA GLU A 548 -27.56 -9.34 -15.41
C GLU A 548 -26.76 -8.05 -15.19
N PHE A 549 -26.30 -7.79 -13.95
CA PHE A 549 -25.45 -6.64 -13.67
C PHE A 549 -24.19 -6.64 -14.53
N CYS A 550 -23.51 -7.79 -14.64
CA CYS A 550 -22.25 -7.90 -15.38
C CYS A 550 -22.43 -7.86 -16.90
N LYS A 551 -23.59 -8.29 -17.40
CA LYS A 551 -23.94 -8.24 -18.82
C LYS A 551 -24.16 -6.81 -19.30
N ASP A 552 -24.93 -6.03 -18.55
CA ASP A 552 -25.40 -4.72 -19.04
C ASP A 552 -24.47 -3.55 -18.64
N ASN A 553 -23.57 -3.77 -17.68
CA ASN A 553 -22.66 -2.76 -17.15
C ASN A 553 -21.19 -2.99 -17.50
N ASN A 554 -20.41 -1.91 -17.46
CA ASN A 554 -18.96 -1.90 -17.68
C ASN A 554 -18.28 -1.21 -16.48
N PRO A 555 -17.10 -1.67 -16.04
CA PRO A 555 -16.40 -1.09 -14.89
C PRO A 555 -15.75 0.29 -15.16
N ASP A 556 -15.48 0.64 -16.43
CA ASP A 556 -14.82 1.91 -16.81
C ASP A 556 -15.78 3.10 -16.66
N HIS A 557 -16.21 3.41 -15.44
CA HIS A 557 -17.23 4.42 -15.13
C HIS A 557 -16.84 5.82 -15.64
N TRP A 558 -15.54 6.13 -15.71
CA TRP A 558 -15.02 7.41 -16.21
C TRP A 558 -15.24 7.61 -17.72
N LYS A 559 -15.52 6.53 -18.46
CA LYS A 559 -15.88 6.57 -19.89
C LYS A 559 -17.39 6.62 -20.13
N GLN A 560 -18.20 6.49 -19.09
CA GLN A 560 -19.65 6.38 -19.21
C GLN A 560 -20.37 7.71 -18.94
N SER A 561 -21.44 7.93 -19.70
CA SER A 561 -22.37 9.05 -19.52
C SER A 561 -23.70 8.62 -18.89
N ASN A 562 -24.13 7.36 -19.07
CA ASN A 562 -25.46 6.87 -18.70
C ASN A 562 -25.45 5.87 -17.52
N TRP A 563 -24.47 5.96 -16.61
CA TRP A 563 -24.40 5.08 -15.44
C TRP A 563 -25.68 5.13 -14.60
N GLN A 564 -26.21 6.34 -14.36
CA GLN A 564 -27.38 6.53 -13.50
C GLN A 564 -28.61 5.81 -14.04
N ASP A 565 -28.87 5.89 -15.36
CA ASP A 565 -30.03 5.25 -15.98
C ASP A 565 -29.94 3.71 -15.86
N LYS A 566 -28.75 3.16 -16.08
CA LYS A 566 -28.50 1.72 -15.92
C LYS A 566 -28.61 1.27 -14.46
N HIS A 567 -28.08 2.06 -13.54
CA HIS A 567 -28.13 1.78 -12.11
C HIS A 567 -29.57 1.82 -11.57
N LEU A 568 -30.36 2.82 -11.97
CA LEU A 568 -31.78 2.90 -11.63
C LEU A 568 -32.57 1.73 -12.24
N SER A 569 -32.30 1.37 -13.51
CA SER A 569 -32.95 0.22 -14.15
C SER A 569 -32.66 -1.09 -13.40
N PHE A 570 -31.42 -1.27 -12.93
CA PHE A 570 -31.04 -2.43 -12.12
C PHE A 570 -31.80 -2.47 -10.79
N HIS A 571 -31.88 -1.36 -10.06
CA HIS A 571 -32.61 -1.27 -8.78
C HIS A 571 -34.13 -1.35 -8.94
N GLN A 572 -34.69 -0.90 -10.07
CA GLN A 572 -36.11 -1.12 -10.39
C GLN A 572 -36.43 -2.60 -10.58
N LYS A 573 -35.52 -3.36 -11.19
CA LYS A 573 -35.68 -4.80 -11.36
C LYS A 573 -35.37 -5.60 -10.09
N TYR A 574 -34.36 -5.18 -9.34
CA TYR A 574 -33.89 -5.84 -8.12
C TYR A 574 -33.85 -4.84 -6.96
N PRO A 575 -35.01 -4.49 -6.38
CA PRO A 575 -35.07 -3.52 -5.29
C PRO A 575 -34.37 -4.04 -4.03
N GLU A 576 -33.59 -3.17 -3.38
CA GLU A 576 -32.95 -3.44 -2.10
C GLU A 576 -33.68 -2.70 -0.97
N LYS A 577 -34.30 -3.43 -0.05
CA LYS A 577 -34.99 -2.87 1.10
C LYS A 577 -34.06 -2.84 2.32
N PHE A 578 -33.89 -1.67 2.92
CA PHE A 578 -33.07 -1.47 4.13
C PHE A 578 -33.90 -1.12 5.37
N ALA A 579 -35.21 -0.88 5.19
CA ALA A 579 -36.19 -0.73 6.25
C ALA A 579 -37.06 -1.99 6.27
N LEU A 580 -37.45 -2.41 7.48
CA LEU A 580 -38.15 -3.67 7.71
C LEU A 580 -39.67 -3.54 7.49
N ASP A 581 -40.22 -2.32 7.56
CA ASP A 581 -41.64 -2.02 7.33
C ASP A 581 -41.81 -0.99 6.20
N GLU A 582 -42.77 -1.22 5.29
CA GLU A 582 -43.18 -0.28 4.24
C GLU A 582 -43.96 0.92 4.80
N SER A 583 -44.53 0.78 6.01
CA SER A 583 -45.24 1.83 6.76
C SER A 583 -44.31 2.84 7.43
N ALA A 584 -43.01 2.53 7.54
CA ALA A 584 -42.05 3.34 8.27
C ALA A 584 -41.77 4.65 7.51
N SER A 585 -42.07 5.77 8.16
CA SER A 585 -41.89 7.15 7.69
C SER A 585 -40.43 7.60 7.47
N HIS A 586 -39.48 6.65 7.38
CA HIS A 586 -38.07 6.92 7.17
C HIS A 586 -37.71 6.84 5.68
N LEU A 587 -37.55 8.01 5.05
CA LEU A 587 -37.02 8.13 3.69
C LEU A 587 -35.66 7.42 3.56
N ALA A 588 -35.56 6.49 2.59
CA ALA A 588 -34.30 5.82 2.25
C ALA A 588 -33.22 6.84 1.84
N LEU A 589 -31.97 6.59 2.23
CA LEU A 589 -30.86 7.44 1.82
C LEU A 589 -30.56 7.19 0.33
N PRO A 590 -30.18 8.23 -0.44
CA PRO A 590 -29.89 8.07 -1.87
C PRO A 590 -28.72 7.12 -2.12
N VAL A 591 -28.87 6.27 -3.13
CA VAL A 591 -27.87 5.31 -3.60
C VAL A 591 -27.56 5.61 -5.08
N TYR A 592 -26.32 5.96 -5.40
CA TYR A 592 -25.91 6.35 -6.76
C TYR A 592 -25.04 5.29 -7.47
N PHE A 593 -24.35 4.43 -6.73
CA PHE A 593 -23.31 3.55 -7.26
C PHE A 593 -23.42 2.11 -6.74
N SER A 594 -23.72 1.95 -5.46
CA SER A 594 -23.75 0.70 -4.72
C SER A 594 -24.92 -0.19 -5.15
N ASN A 595 -24.68 -1.49 -5.07
CA ASN A 595 -25.68 -2.55 -5.10
C ASN A 595 -25.11 -3.78 -4.39
N VAL A 596 -25.94 -4.79 -4.14
CA VAL A 596 -25.55 -6.01 -3.45
C VAL A 596 -24.40 -6.74 -4.15
N CYS A 597 -24.34 -6.74 -5.49
CA CYS A 597 -23.26 -7.37 -6.24
C CYS A 597 -21.91 -6.70 -5.93
N LEU A 598 -21.84 -5.38 -6.01
CA LEU A 598 -20.62 -4.64 -5.72
C LEU A 598 -20.25 -4.71 -4.22
N ARG A 599 -21.22 -4.69 -3.30
CA ARG A 599 -20.95 -4.87 -1.87
C ARG A 599 -20.43 -6.26 -1.52
N PHE A 600 -20.84 -7.28 -2.26
CA PHE A 600 -20.40 -8.66 -2.06
C PHE A 600 -18.98 -8.92 -2.55
N LEU A 601 -18.44 -8.12 -3.48
CA LEU A 601 -17.14 -8.39 -4.09
C LEU A 601 -15.95 -8.43 -3.10
N PRO A 602 -15.79 -7.49 -2.14
CA PRO A 602 -14.77 -7.62 -1.09
C PRO A 602 -15.01 -8.81 -0.15
N VAL A 603 -16.26 -9.25 0.00
CA VAL A 603 -16.60 -10.44 0.80
C VAL A 603 -16.20 -11.71 0.06
N LEU A 604 -16.37 -11.75 -1.27
CA LEU A 604 -15.94 -12.86 -2.11
C LEU A 604 -14.42 -13.10 -1.98
N ASP A 605 -13.62 -12.04 -1.91
CA ASP A 605 -12.17 -12.16 -1.68
C ASP A 605 -11.84 -12.88 -0.37
N VAL A 606 -12.53 -12.51 0.72
CA VAL A 606 -12.38 -13.13 2.03
C VAL A 606 -12.84 -14.59 1.98
N VAL A 607 -13.97 -14.87 1.32
CA VAL A 607 -14.48 -16.24 1.14
C VAL A 607 -13.46 -17.10 0.41
N VAL A 608 -12.94 -16.66 -0.73
CA VAL A 608 -11.93 -17.41 -1.50
C VAL A 608 -10.71 -17.74 -0.63
N HIS A 609 -10.22 -16.80 0.17
CA HIS A 609 -9.09 -17.02 1.08
C HIS A 609 -9.38 -18.09 2.14
N ARG A 610 -10.53 -18.03 2.79
CA ARG A 610 -10.96 -19.04 3.78
C ARG A 610 -11.07 -20.44 3.19
N PHE A 611 -11.57 -20.54 1.95
CA PHE A 611 -11.64 -21.82 1.23
C PHE A 611 -10.26 -22.37 0.84
N ILE A 612 -9.26 -21.52 0.58
CA ILE A 612 -7.88 -21.95 0.28
C ILE A 612 -7.19 -22.53 1.52
N GLU A 613 -7.41 -21.93 2.70
CA GLU A 613 -6.80 -22.35 3.97
C GLU A 613 -7.18 -23.77 4.38
N LEU A 614 -8.40 -24.19 4.04
CA LEU A 614 -8.85 -25.56 4.27
C LEU A 614 -8.11 -26.55 3.39
N THR A 615 -7.70 -27.68 3.97
CA THR A 615 -6.97 -28.73 3.25
C THR A 615 -7.85 -29.85 2.71
N ILE A 616 -9.16 -29.67 2.74
CA ILE A 616 -10.14 -30.72 2.43
C ILE A 616 -10.47 -30.70 0.93
N PRO A 617 -10.23 -31.79 0.18
CA PRO A 617 -10.44 -31.81 -1.27
C PRO A 617 -11.85 -31.41 -1.72
N ASN A 618 -12.88 -31.86 -1.00
CA ASN A 618 -14.28 -31.52 -1.30
C ASN A 618 -14.55 -30.01 -1.24
N VAL A 619 -13.91 -29.30 -0.31
CA VAL A 619 -14.05 -27.85 -0.15
C VAL A 619 -13.48 -27.10 -1.36
N HIS A 620 -12.44 -27.61 -2.02
CA HIS A 620 -11.92 -26.99 -3.23
C HIS A 620 -12.83 -27.16 -4.44
N GLN A 621 -13.53 -28.29 -4.52
CA GLN A 621 -14.54 -28.48 -5.57
C GLN A 621 -15.66 -27.44 -5.40
N ILE A 622 -16.09 -27.22 -4.14
CA ILE A 622 -17.04 -26.16 -3.79
C ILE A 622 -16.55 -24.79 -4.25
N LEU A 623 -15.30 -24.44 -3.93
CA LEU A 623 -14.71 -23.17 -4.39
C LEU A 623 -14.70 -23.06 -5.92
N GLY A 624 -14.38 -24.15 -6.63
CA GLY A 624 -14.47 -24.23 -8.09
C GLY A 624 -15.86 -23.84 -8.61
N PHE A 625 -16.92 -24.43 -8.04
CA PHE A 625 -18.31 -24.10 -8.40
C PHE A 625 -18.69 -22.66 -8.08
N ILE A 626 -18.25 -22.11 -6.94
CA ILE A 626 -18.49 -20.70 -6.59
C ILE A 626 -17.84 -19.79 -7.65
N LEU A 627 -16.60 -20.06 -8.03
CA LEU A 627 -15.90 -19.29 -9.06
C LEU A 627 -16.60 -19.41 -10.41
N ASP A 628 -17.08 -20.59 -10.82
CA ASP A 628 -17.79 -20.75 -12.09
C ASP A 628 -19.02 -19.87 -12.25
N HIS A 629 -19.74 -19.59 -11.16
CA HIS A 629 -20.95 -18.77 -11.20
C HIS A 629 -20.73 -17.31 -10.87
N LEU A 630 -19.78 -16.99 -9.98
CA LEU A 630 -19.62 -15.64 -9.42
C LEU A 630 -18.34 -14.94 -9.87
N SER A 631 -17.39 -15.62 -10.51
CA SER A 631 -16.11 -14.99 -10.87
C SER A 631 -16.25 -13.85 -11.88
N ILE A 632 -17.32 -13.82 -12.68
CA ILE A 632 -17.59 -12.71 -13.60
C ILE A 632 -17.71 -11.37 -12.87
N LEU A 633 -18.05 -11.39 -11.57
CA LEU A 633 -18.11 -10.20 -10.73
C LEU A 633 -16.73 -9.53 -10.56
N TYR A 634 -15.63 -10.30 -10.67
CA TYR A 634 -14.27 -9.74 -10.65
C TYR A 634 -14.02 -8.73 -11.77
N LYS A 635 -14.84 -8.69 -12.82
CA LYS A 635 -14.86 -7.63 -13.84
C LYS A 635 -14.96 -6.22 -13.21
N PHE A 636 -15.61 -6.09 -12.06
CA PHE A 636 -15.78 -4.83 -11.31
C PHE A 636 -14.85 -4.71 -10.10
N HIS A 637 -13.86 -5.59 -9.99
CA HIS A 637 -12.90 -5.54 -8.90
C HIS A 637 -11.91 -4.40 -9.13
N ASP A 638 -11.65 -3.58 -8.11
CA ASP A 638 -10.82 -2.38 -8.25
C ASP A 638 -9.33 -2.73 -8.49
N ARG A 639 -8.86 -3.86 -7.93
CA ARG A 639 -7.45 -4.30 -7.96
C ARG A 639 -7.24 -5.81 -8.19
N PRO A 640 -7.71 -6.36 -9.33
CA PRO A 640 -7.77 -7.80 -9.57
C PRO A 640 -6.38 -8.46 -9.66
N ILE A 641 -5.39 -7.80 -10.29
CA ILE A 641 -4.04 -8.35 -10.41
C ILE A 641 -3.32 -8.28 -9.07
N THR A 642 -3.50 -7.20 -8.31
CA THR A 642 -2.97 -7.06 -6.96
C THR A 642 -3.57 -8.12 -6.02
N TYR A 643 -4.88 -8.40 -6.13
CA TYR A 643 -5.53 -9.46 -5.37
C TYR A 643 -4.95 -10.85 -5.70
N LEU A 644 -4.81 -11.18 -6.99
CA LEU A 644 -4.17 -12.42 -7.44
C LEU A 644 -2.74 -12.55 -6.93
N TYR A 645 -1.92 -11.50 -7.10
CA TYR A 645 -0.54 -11.47 -6.64
C TYR A 645 -0.45 -11.79 -5.14
N ASN A 646 -1.25 -11.08 -4.34
CA ASN A 646 -1.32 -11.27 -2.90
C ASN A 646 -1.75 -12.69 -2.51
N THR A 647 -2.78 -13.22 -3.18
CA THR A 647 -3.33 -14.55 -2.90
C THR A 647 -2.31 -15.64 -3.23
N LEU A 648 -1.72 -15.59 -4.43
CA LEU A 648 -0.73 -16.56 -4.88
C LEU A 648 0.57 -16.48 -4.07
N HIS A 649 0.99 -15.28 -3.68
CA HIS A 649 2.19 -15.07 -2.86
C HIS A 649 1.97 -15.57 -1.44
N TYR A 650 0.85 -15.22 -0.79
CA TYR A 650 0.60 -15.56 0.61
C TYR A 650 0.31 -17.05 0.81
N TYR A 651 -0.46 -17.66 -0.10
CA TYR A 651 -0.81 -19.09 -0.04
C TYR A 651 0.11 -19.97 -0.88
N GLU A 652 1.32 -19.53 -1.22
CA GLU A 652 2.24 -20.25 -2.09
C GLU A 652 2.45 -21.71 -1.64
N ARG A 653 2.67 -21.92 -0.33
CA ARG A 653 2.86 -23.26 0.26
C ARG A 653 1.67 -24.19 0.01
N ILE A 654 0.44 -23.67 0.09
CA ILE A 654 -0.78 -24.46 -0.08
C ILE A 654 -1.08 -24.69 -1.56
N LEU A 655 -0.94 -23.64 -2.38
CA LEU A 655 -1.29 -23.66 -3.80
C LEU A 655 -0.25 -24.38 -4.67
N ARG A 656 0.99 -24.55 -4.20
CA ARG A 656 2.02 -25.34 -4.87
C ARG A 656 1.56 -26.77 -5.12
N GLU A 657 0.98 -27.40 -4.11
CA GLU A 657 0.47 -28.77 -4.16
C GLU A 657 -0.93 -28.86 -4.82
N ARG A 658 -1.49 -27.74 -5.30
CA ARG A 658 -2.85 -27.65 -5.85
C ARG A 658 -2.89 -26.92 -7.19
N PRO A 659 -2.25 -27.47 -8.24
CA PRO A 659 -2.15 -26.81 -9.55
C PRO A 659 -3.52 -26.56 -10.20
N SER A 660 -4.52 -27.42 -9.98
CA SER A 660 -5.87 -27.24 -10.53
C SER A 660 -6.59 -26.01 -9.98
N LEU A 661 -6.56 -25.81 -8.66
CA LEU A 661 -7.14 -24.64 -8.01
C LEU A 661 -6.38 -23.37 -8.39
N LYS A 662 -5.05 -23.44 -8.41
CA LYS A 662 -4.19 -22.32 -8.81
C LYS A 662 -4.48 -21.87 -10.25
N LYS A 663 -4.55 -22.83 -11.19
CA LYS A 663 -4.94 -22.60 -12.58
C LYS A 663 -6.33 -21.99 -12.69
N LYS A 664 -7.31 -22.53 -11.94
CA LYS A 664 -8.69 -22.03 -11.93
C LYS A 664 -8.75 -20.58 -11.48
N LEU A 665 -8.16 -20.23 -10.34
CA LEU A 665 -8.17 -18.87 -9.79
C LEU A 665 -7.63 -17.85 -10.79
N VAL A 666 -6.46 -18.14 -11.38
CA VAL A 666 -5.85 -17.24 -12.38
C VAL A 666 -6.75 -17.14 -13.61
N SER A 667 -7.20 -18.27 -14.17
CA SER A 667 -8.05 -18.31 -15.35
C SER A 667 -9.37 -17.57 -15.17
N THR A 668 -10.05 -17.73 -14.04
CA THR A 668 -11.37 -17.11 -13.81
C THR A 668 -11.25 -15.60 -13.62
N ILE A 669 -10.23 -15.14 -12.88
CA ILE A 669 -10.07 -13.71 -12.58
C ILE A 669 -9.51 -12.98 -13.80
N THR A 670 -8.49 -13.50 -14.50
CA THR A 670 -8.01 -12.85 -15.72
C THR A 670 -9.01 -12.96 -16.86
N GLY A 671 -9.77 -14.06 -16.92
CA GLY A 671 -10.82 -14.30 -17.90
C GLY A 671 -11.99 -13.32 -17.78
N ALA A 672 -12.34 -12.86 -16.57
CA ALA A 672 -13.40 -11.86 -16.37
C ALA A 672 -13.15 -10.52 -17.09
N PHE A 673 -11.91 -10.26 -17.52
CA PHE A 673 -11.51 -9.06 -18.25
C PHE A 673 -11.39 -9.25 -19.77
N SER A 674 -11.59 -10.46 -20.31
CA SER A 674 -11.41 -10.74 -21.75
C SER A 674 -12.23 -9.85 -22.67
N ASP A 675 -13.43 -9.45 -22.22
CA ASP A 675 -14.38 -8.69 -23.03
C ASP A 675 -14.19 -7.17 -22.92
N ILE A 676 -13.41 -6.71 -21.93
CA ILE A 676 -13.24 -5.28 -21.60
C ILE A 676 -11.80 -4.78 -21.71
N ARG A 677 -10.84 -5.69 -21.83
CA ARG A 677 -9.41 -5.38 -21.98
C ARG A 677 -8.85 -6.17 -23.17
N PRO A 678 -7.91 -5.59 -23.91
CA PRO A 678 -7.33 -6.28 -25.07
C PRO A 678 -6.45 -7.47 -24.65
N PRO A 679 -6.15 -8.41 -25.58
CA PRO A 679 -5.40 -9.62 -25.26
C PRO A 679 -4.02 -9.37 -24.64
N ASN A 680 -3.32 -8.29 -25.00
CA ASN A 680 -2.01 -7.95 -24.46
C ASN A 680 -2.07 -7.13 -23.15
N TRP A 681 -3.20 -7.13 -22.43
CA TRP A 681 -3.34 -6.39 -21.18
C TRP A 681 -2.63 -7.07 -20.00
N SER A 682 -2.71 -8.39 -19.84
CA SER A 682 -2.18 -9.08 -18.65
C SER A 682 -1.22 -10.23 -18.97
N ILE A 683 -1.73 -11.45 -19.05
CA ILE A 683 -0.97 -12.68 -19.21
C ILE A 683 -0.48 -12.90 -20.65
N SER A 684 0.66 -13.56 -20.80
CA SER A 684 1.23 -13.87 -22.11
C SER A 684 0.39 -14.88 -22.91
N GLU A 685 0.56 -14.86 -24.23
CA GLU A 685 -0.20 -15.76 -25.11
C GLU A 685 0.07 -17.24 -24.86
N PRO A 686 1.33 -17.72 -24.70
CA PRO A 686 1.59 -19.12 -24.36
C PRO A 686 0.90 -19.55 -23.06
N TYR A 687 0.87 -18.68 -22.05
CA TYR A 687 0.21 -18.99 -20.79
C TYR A 687 -1.32 -19.03 -20.91
N LYS A 688 -1.94 -18.18 -21.74
CA LYS A 688 -3.38 -18.28 -22.01
C LYS A 688 -3.76 -19.61 -22.63
N VAL A 689 -2.97 -20.10 -23.59
CA VAL A 689 -3.18 -21.42 -24.20
C VAL A 689 -3.11 -22.51 -23.12
N PHE A 690 -2.13 -22.42 -22.22
CA PHE A 690 -2.08 -23.32 -21.06
C PHE A 690 -3.33 -23.21 -20.18
N LEU A 691 -3.80 -22.00 -19.82
CA LEU A 691 -4.99 -21.83 -18.99
C LEU A 691 -6.27 -22.44 -19.62
N GLN A 692 -6.37 -22.42 -20.95
CA GLN A 692 -7.49 -23.01 -21.69
C GLN A 692 -7.39 -24.52 -21.90
N SER A 693 -6.18 -25.08 -21.84
CA SER A 693 -5.97 -26.53 -21.97
C SER A 693 -6.58 -27.31 -20.79
N GLN A 694 -6.87 -28.59 -20.98
CA GLN A 694 -7.24 -29.49 -19.87
C GLN A 694 -6.02 -29.93 -19.05
N ASP A 695 -4.81 -29.76 -19.59
CA ASP A 695 -3.57 -30.20 -18.97
C ASP A 695 -3.24 -29.40 -17.72
N LEU A 696 -2.89 -30.10 -16.64
CA LEU A 696 -2.48 -29.48 -15.37
C LEU A 696 -0.97 -29.25 -15.28
N LEU A 697 -0.21 -29.83 -16.20
CA LEU A 697 1.24 -29.79 -16.22
C LEU A 697 1.69 -29.04 -17.47
N TRP A 698 2.60 -28.10 -17.26
CA TRP A 698 3.29 -27.41 -18.34
C TRP A 698 4.64 -26.94 -17.82
N THR A 699 5.70 -27.32 -18.52
CA THR A 699 7.07 -26.91 -18.21
C THR A 699 7.56 -25.99 -19.32
N PRO A 700 7.55 -24.66 -19.12
CA PRO A 700 7.95 -23.73 -20.15
C PRO A 700 9.44 -23.84 -20.49
N GLU A 701 9.80 -23.62 -21.75
CA GLU A 701 11.18 -23.50 -22.19
C GLU A 701 11.82 -22.18 -21.74
N LEU A 702 13.15 -22.08 -21.81
CA LEU A 702 13.87 -20.84 -21.45
C LEU A 702 13.42 -19.62 -22.27
N SER A 703 13.05 -19.82 -23.53
CA SER A 703 12.53 -18.79 -24.43
C SER A 703 11.27 -18.08 -23.89
N TYR A 704 10.43 -18.81 -23.14
CA TYR A 704 9.25 -18.25 -22.48
C TYR A 704 9.65 -17.27 -21.38
N TYR A 705 10.58 -17.65 -20.51
CA TYR A 705 11.09 -16.79 -19.44
C TYR A 705 11.80 -15.56 -20.00
N MET A 706 12.59 -15.73 -21.08
CA MET A 706 13.24 -14.62 -21.78
C MET A 706 12.21 -13.61 -22.30
N ASN A 707 11.12 -14.09 -22.93
CA ASN A 707 10.06 -13.21 -23.41
C ASN A 707 9.35 -12.47 -22.26
N LEU A 708 9.09 -13.13 -21.13
CA LEU A 708 8.51 -12.48 -19.96
C LEU A 708 9.39 -11.34 -19.43
N ILE A 709 10.69 -11.60 -19.25
CA ILE A 709 11.66 -10.60 -18.79
C ILE A 709 11.80 -9.46 -19.81
N LYS A 710 11.81 -9.79 -21.11
CA LYS A 710 11.84 -8.80 -22.18
C LYS A 710 10.67 -7.83 -22.08
N ARG A 711 9.43 -8.31 -21.88
CA ARG A 711 8.25 -7.43 -21.73
C ARG A 711 8.45 -6.39 -20.62
N LEU A 712 9.00 -6.80 -19.48
CA LEU A 712 9.26 -5.89 -18.36
C LEU A 712 10.40 -4.92 -18.67
N SER A 713 11.53 -5.41 -19.17
CA SER A 713 12.71 -4.62 -19.54
C SER A 713 12.38 -3.54 -20.58
N GLU A 714 11.63 -3.91 -21.62
CA GLU A 714 11.19 -2.98 -22.66
C GLU A 714 10.19 -1.94 -22.12
N THR A 715 9.29 -2.33 -21.23
CA THR A 715 8.34 -1.40 -20.58
C THR A 715 9.07 -0.39 -19.69
N ILE A 716 10.06 -0.82 -18.90
CA ILE A 716 10.90 0.08 -18.09
C ILE A 716 11.67 1.06 -18.98
N SER A 717 12.12 0.60 -20.15
CA SER A 717 12.82 1.42 -21.14
C SER A 717 11.90 2.39 -21.90
N GLY A 718 10.59 2.40 -21.62
CA GLY A 718 9.61 3.29 -22.22
C GLY A 718 9.00 2.78 -23.54
N LYS A 719 9.24 1.52 -23.93
CA LYS A 719 8.55 0.91 -25.08
C LYS A 719 7.13 0.48 -24.68
N ASN A 720 6.17 0.68 -25.57
CA ASN A 720 4.77 0.30 -25.33
C ASN A 720 4.55 -1.19 -25.66
N VAL A 721 4.83 -2.07 -24.70
CA VAL A 721 4.56 -3.52 -24.83
C VAL A 721 3.11 -3.86 -24.51
N PHE A 722 2.60 -3.26 -23.43
CA PHE A 722 1.22 -3.43 -22.96
C PHE A 722 0.31 -2.36 -23.58
N TYR A 723 -0.99 -2.64 -23.58
CA TYR A 723 -2.00 -1.69 -24.05
C TYR A 723 -1.95 -0.35 -23.30
N THR A 724 -2.01 0.75 -24.06
CA THR A 724 -2.01 2.11 -23.50
C THR A 724 -3.25 2.33 -22.65
N THR A 725 -3.01 2.54 -21.36
CA THR A 725 -4.06 2.61 -20.34
C THR A 725 -3.99 3.95 -19.62
N ASP A 726 -5.15 4.48 -19.21
CA ASP A 726 -5.20 5.67 -18.35
C ASP A 726 -4.91 5.27 -16.90
N TRP A 727 -3.66 5.43 -16.48
CA TRP A 727 -3.18 4.98 -15.17
C TRP A 727 -3.89 5.65 -13.99
N ARG A 728 -4.59 6.77 -14.20
CA ARG A 728 -5.38 7.46 -13.17
C ARG A 728 -6.51 6.60 -12.59
N PHE A 729 -7.05 5.69 -13.40
CA PHE A 729 -8.23 4.89 -13.09
C PHE A 729 -7.95 3.39 -13.07
N ASN A 730 -6.68 2.99 -12.95
CA ASN A 730 -6.28 1.58 -12.88
C ASN A 730 -5.59 1.30 -11.55
N GLU A 731 -5.50 0.04 -11.18
CA GLU A 731 -4.91 -0.36 -9.88
C GLU A 731 -3.44 0.04 -9.74
N PHE A 732 -2.71 0.16 -10.85
CA PHE A 732 -1.31 0.53 -10.88
C PHE A 732 -1.10 1.98 -11.32
N PRO A 733 -0.09 2.67 -10.76
CA PRO A 733 0.18 4.08 -11.08
C PRO A 733 0.89 4.28 -12.43
N ASN A 734 1.49 3.24 -13.01
CA ASN A 734 2.26 3.33 -14.25
C ASN A 734 2.46 1.95 -14.92
N ALA A 735 2.93 1.97 -16.16
CA ALA A 735 3.15 0.78 -16.97
C ALA A 735 4.19 -0.21 -16.37
N PRO A 736 5.36 0.24 -15.85
CA PRO A 736 6.31 -0.68 -15.23
C PRO A 736 5.76 -1.44 -14.02
N ALA A 737 4.99 -0.77 -13.14
CA ALA A 737 4.35 -1.43 -12.00
C ALA A 737 3.36 -2.51 -12.47
N HIS A 738 2.52 -2.18 -13.46
CA HIS A 738 1.62 -3.15 -14.08
C HIS A 738 2.37 -4.35 -14.65
N ALA A 739 3.39 -4.09 -15.48
CA ALA A 739 4.21 -5.12 -16.12
C ALA A 739 4.88 -6.05 -15.11
N LEU A 740 5.34 -5.53 -13.97
CA LEU A 740 5.92 -6.31 -12.88
C LEU A 740 4.88 -7.27 -12.29
N TYR A 741 3.75 -6.75 -11.81
CA TYR A 741 2.78 -7.57 -11.09
C TYR A 741 2.11 -8.61 -11.97
N VAL A 742 1.80 -8.30 -13.24
CA VAL A 742 1.27 -9.33 -14.16
C VAL A 742 2.30 -10.42 -14.45
N THR A 743 3.59 -10.07 -14.52
CA THR A 743 4.67 -11.05 -14.70
C THR A 743 4.83 -11.93 -13.45
N CYS A 744 4.78 -11.35 -12.25
CA CYS A 744 4.82 -12.12 -11.01
C CYS A 744 3.60 -13.04 -10.85
N VAL A 745 2.39 -12.57 -11.16
CA VAL A 745 1.17 -13.39 -11.12
C VAL A 745 1.28 -14.57 -12.08
N GLU A 746 1.78 -14.34 -13.29
CA GLU A 746 1.98 -15.37 -14.28
C GLU A 746 3.01 -16.42 -13.82
N LEU A 747 4.17 -15.99 -13.30
CA LEU A 747 5.20 -16.88 -12.76
C LEU A 747 4.72 -17.70 -11.56
N LEU A 748 3.96 -17.10 -10.64
CA LEU A 748 3.37 -17.80 -9.49
C LEU A 748 2.30 -18.81 -9.92
N GLY A 749 1.61 -18.52 -11.03
CA GLY A 749 0.57 -19.37 -11.61
C GLY A 749 1.11 -20.64 -12.29
N LEU A 750 2.40 -20.68 -12.66
CA LEU A 750 3.01 -21.83 -13.33
C LEU A 750 2.93 -23.11 -12.47
N PRO A 751 2.62 -24.29 -13.06
CA PRO A 751 2.64 -25.57 -12.35
C PRO A 751 4.07 -26.13 -12.21
N VAL A 752 5.03 -25.26 -11.88
CA VAL A 752 6.48 -25.55 -11.81
C VAL A 752 6.99 -25.26 -10.41
N ALA A 753 7.95 -26.05 -9.93
CA ALA A 753 8.57 -25.85 -8.64
C ALA A 753 9.29 -24.48 -8.56
N PRO A 754 9.21 -23.75 -7.43
CA PRO A 754 9.82 -22.43 -7.28
C PRO A 754 11.32 -22.35 -7.62
N ALA A 755 12.08 -23.36 -7.20
CA ALA A 755 13.52 -23.43 -7.46
C ALA A 755 13.84 -23.52 -8.97
N LEU A 756 13.01 -24.24 -9.74
CA LEU A 756 13.20 -24.36 -11.19
C LEU A 756 12.83 -23.05 -11.90
N VAL A 757 11.75 -22.39 -11.47
CA VAL A 757 11.41 -21.05 -11.97
C VAL A 757 12.54 -20.06 -11.69
N ALA A 758 13.08 -20.05 -10.47
CA ALA A 758 14.19 -19.18 -10.08
C ALA A 758 15.44 -19.44 -10.92
N ASN A 759 15.81 -20.70 -11.13
CA ASN A 759 16.94 -21.07 -11.98
C ASN A 759 16.73 -20.62 -13.42
N ASN A 760 15.57 -20.88 -14.02
CA ASN A 760 15.26 -20.44 -15.38
C ASN A 760 15.33 -18.91 -15.52
N LEU A 761 14.88 -18.15 -14.52
CA LEU A 761 14.99 -16.68 -14.52
C LEU A 761 16.45 -16.20 -14.50
N ILE A 762 17.32 -16.89 -13.75
CA ILE A 762 18.77 -16.61 -13.74
C ILE A 762 19.41 -17.03 -15.08
N ASP A 763 19.01 -18.17 -15.63
CA ASP A 763 19.53 -18.74 -16.87
C ASP A 763 19.18 -17.90 -18.12
N VAL A 764 18.14 -17.07 -18.06
CA VAL A 764 17.89 -16.04 -19.09
C VAL A 764 19.12 -15.15 -19.29
N ILE A 765 19.87 -14.85 -18.22
CA ILE A 765 21.08 -14.03 -18.30
C ILE A 765 22.33 -14.90 -18.47
N VAL A 766 22.42 -16.05 -17.79
CA VAL A 766 23.62 -16.89 -17.79
C VAL A 766 23.78 -17.67 -19.09
N SER A 767 22.70 -18.27 -19.61
CA SER A 767 22.72 -19.19 -20.75
C SER A 767 22.35 -18.51 -22.06
N ASP A 768 21.31 -17.66 -22.08
CA ASP A 768 20.84 -16.96 -23.28
C ASP A 768 21.48 -15.57 -23.49
N TYR A 769 22.62 -15.30 -22.85
CA TYR A 769 23.37 -14.03 -22.97
C TYR A 769 23.64 -13.63 -24.43
N ALA A 770 23.88 -14.60 -25.32
CA ALA A 770 24.18 -14.36 -26.72
C ALA A 770 23.00 -13.78 -27.52
N VAL A 771 21.76 -14.01 -27.06
CA VAL A 771 20.54 -13.53 -27.72
C VAL A 771 20.19 -12.10 -27.28
N ILE A 772 20.66 -11.69 -26.09
CA ILE A 772 20.40 -10.36 -25.53
C ILE A 772 21.32 -9.33 -26.18
N PRO A 773 20.80 -8.20 -26.72
CA PRO A 773 21.64 -7.13 -27.24
C PRO A 773 22.61 -6.60 -26.16
N GLN A 774 23.90 -6.51 -26.48
CA GLN A 774 24.93 -6.15 -25.50
C GLN A 774 24.67 -4.81 -24.79
N LYS A 775 24.02 -3.86 -25.47
CA LYS A 775 23.67 -2.54 -24.90
C LYS A 775 22.53 -2.61 -23.89
N GLU A 776 21.69 -3.63 -23.97
CA GLU A 776 20.47 -3.78 -23.15
C GLU A 776 20.67 -4.74 -21.96
N ILE A 777 21.81 -5.43 -21.86
CA ILE A 777 22.04 -6.47 -20.83
C ILE A 777 21.78 -6.01 -19.40
N HIS A 778 22.16 -4.77 -19.07
CA HIS A 778 21.91 -4.20 -17.74
C HIS A 778 20.41 -4.03 -17.45
N SER A 779 19.60 -3.72 -18.47
CA SER A 779 18.13 -3.64 -18.34
C SER A 779 17.51 -5.02 -18.07
N TYR A 780 18.02 -6.08 -18.70
CA TYR A 780 17.57 -7.45 -18.46
C TYR A 780 17.98 -7.94 -17.06
N ILE A 781 19.23 -7.71 -16.65
CA ILE A 781 19.71 -8.01 -15.29
C ILE A 781 18.83 -7.29 -14.25
N ASN A 782 18.56 -6.01 -14.48
CA ASN A 782 17.67 -5.22 -13.62
C ASN A 782 16.27 -5.83 -13.55
N ALA A 783 15.67 -6.19 -14.69
CA ALA A 783 14.34 -6.79 -14.73
C ALA A 783 14.28 -8.14 -13.98
N VAL A 784 15.28 -9.02 -14.14
CA VAL A 784 15.38 -10.27 -13.37
C VAL A 784 15.49 -9.98 -11.87
N GLY A 785 16.32 -9.01 -11.49
CA GLY A 785 16.47 -8.58 -10.09
C GLY A 785 15.15 -8.12 -9.46
N ILE A 786 14.40 -7.28 -10.16
CA ILE A 786 13.08 -6.78 -9.70
C ILE A 786 12.09 -7.93 -9.55
N VAL A 787 11.99 -8.82 -10.54
CA VAL A 787 11.05 -9.96 -10.53
C VAL A 787 11.39 -10.92 -9.40
N MET A 788 12.65 -11.34 -9.28
CA MET A 788 13.11 -12.23 -8.21
C MET A 788 12.82 -11.62 -6.82
N ALA A 789 13.13 -10.33 -6.62
CA ALA A 789 12.87 -9.67 -5.35
C ALA A 789 11.37 -9.55 -5.00
N ALA A 790 10.48 -9.52 -5.99
CA ALA A 790 9.03 -9.48 -5.81
C ALA A 790 8.38 -10.85 -5.59
N LEU A 791 9.08 -11.96 -5.83
CA LEU A 791 8.54 -13.30 -5.59
C LEU A 791 8.66 -13.72 -4.10
N PRO A 792 7.96 -14.80 -3.67
CA PRO A 792 8.09 -15.41 -2.35
C PRO A 792 9.47 -16.03 -2.08
N GLU A 793 9.75 -16.33 -0.81
CA GLU A 793 11.02 -16.93 -0.34
C GLU A 793 11.50 -18.15 -1.12
N PRO A 794 10.65 -19.15 -1.44
CA PRO A 794 11.08 -20.30 -2.23
C PRO A 794 11.63 -19.97 -3.63
N TYR A 795 11.34 -18.78 -4.16
CA TYR A 795 11.85 -18.33 -5.45
C TYR A 795 13.15 -17.55 -5.27
N TRP A 796 13.13 -16.47 -4.48
CA TRP A 796 14.31 -15.61 -4.37
C TRP A 796 15.48 -16.29 -3.66
N THR A 797 15.25 -17.28 -2.82
CA THR A 797 16.33 -18.07 -2.20
C THR A 797 17.16 -18.86 -3.21
N GLY A 798 16.64 -19.09 -4.42
CA GLY A 798 17.35 -19.73 -5.52
C GLY A 798 18.63 -18.99 -5.94
N ILE A 799 18.73 -17.68 -5.69
CA ILE A 799 19.99 -16.94 -5.94
C ILE A 799 21.13 -17.43 -5.05
N TYR A 800 20.83 -17.77 -3.78
CA TYR A 800 21.84 -18.29 -2.86
C TYR A 800 22.25 -19.71 -3.25
N ASP A 801 21.33 -20.51 -3.79
CA ASP A 801 21.64 -21.84 -4.29
C ASP A 801 22.53 -21.76 -5.53
N ARG A 802 22.28 -20.78 -6.43
CA ARG A 802 23.17 -20.52 -7.57
C ARG A 802 24.55 -20.00 -7.16
N LEU A 803 24.62 -19.12 -6.15
CA LEU A 803 25.90 -18.67 -5.58
C LEU A 803 26.68 -19.82 -4.96
N LYS A 804 25.98 -20.73 -4.26
CA LYS A 804 26.56 -21.97 -3.72
C LYS A 804 27.10 -22.87 -4.83
N GLU A 805 26.38 -23.01 -5.94
CA GLU A 805 26.85 -23.75 -7.12
C GLU A 805 28.15 -23.16 -7.65
N MET A 806 28.21 -21.82 -7.83
CA MET A 806 29.41 -21.14 -8.31
C MET A 806 30.61 -21.36 -7.39
N LEU A 807 30.42 -21.29 -6.06
CA LEU A 807 31.47 -21.56 -5.09
C LEU A 807 32.01 -22.99 -5.19
N ASN A 808 31.17 -23.97 -5.54
CA ASN A 808 31.55 -25.39 -5.62
C ASN A 808 31.98 -25.83 -7.03
N THR A 809 32.09 -24.91 -8.00
CA THR A 809 32.57 -25.25 -9.34
C THR A 809 34.03 -25.76 -9.27
N PRO A 810 34.42 -26.75 -10.08
CA PRO A 810 35.77 -27.31 -10.06
C PRO A 810 36.88 -26.27 -10.22
N ASN A 811 36.66 -25.27 -11.08
CA ASN A 811 37.64 -24.21 -11.36
C ASN A 811 37.71 -23.14 -10.25
N MET A 812 36.71 -23.06 -9.37
CA MET A 812 36.74 -22.20 -8.18
C MET A 812 37.47 -22.87 -7.02
N LEU A 813 37.33 -24.20 -6.91
CA LEU A 813 38.06 -25.02 -5.93
C LEU A 813 39.54 -25.14 -6.29
N ASN A 814 39.82 -25.33 -7.58
CA ASN A 814 41.17 -25.36 -8.13
C ASN A 814 41.30 -24.29 -9.21
N TRP A 815 41.87 -23.14 -8.83
CA TRP A 815 42.01 -22.01 -9.74
C TRP A 815 43.04 -22.29 -10.83
N THR A 816 42.56 -22.72 -12.01
CA THR A 816 43.40 -23.02 -13.19
C THR A 816 43.42 -21.90 -14.22
N TYR A 817 42.74 -20.77 -13.96
CA TYR A 817 42.71 -19.65 -14.88
C TYR A 817 44.04 -18.89 -14.90
N ARG A 818 44.40 -18.40 -16.09
CA ARG A 818 45.51 -17.46 -16.26
C ARG A 818 45.22 -16.08 -15.66
N PHE A 819 43.95 -15.69 -15.66
CA PHE A 819 43.49 -14.40 -15.15
C PHE A 819 43.28 -14.45 -13.64
N ASN A 820 43.46 -13.31 -12.98
CA ASN A 820 43.24 -13.23 -11.55
C ASN A 820 41.74 -13.19 -11.20
N ALA A 821 41.41 -13.44 -9.94
CA ALA A 821 40.03 -13.47 -9.48
C ALA A 821 39.30 -12.12 -9.69
N PHE A 822 39.97 -10.99 -9.46
CA PHE A 822 39.38 -9.66 -9.64
C PHE A 822 39.01 -9.35 -11.10
N GLU A 823 39.79 -9.84 -12.06
CA GLU A 823 39.50 -9.72 -13.49
C GLU A 823 38.27 -10.54 -13.87
N LEU A 824 38.19 -11.80 -13.41
CA LEU A 824 37.06 -12.70 -13.71
C LEU A 824 35.77 -12.38 -12.95
N PHE A 825 35.84 -11.62 -11.86
CA PHE A 825 34.65 -11.14 -11.14
C PHE A 825 34.17 -9.77 -11.65
N ASN A 826 34.97 -9.08 -12.46
CA ASN A 826 34.62 -7.79 -13.02
C ASN A 826 33.80 -7.94 -14.31
N PHE A 827 32.50 -7.63 -14.21
CA PHE A 827 31.57 -7.72 -15.32
C PHE A 827 32.00 -6.93 -16.56
N LYS A 828 32.62 -5.75 -16.38
CA LYS A 828 33.09 -4.93 -17.50
C LYS A 828 34.29 -5.60 -18.19
N THR A 829 35.29 -5.99 -17.41
CA THR A 829 36.51 -6.62 -17.91
C THR A 829 36.21 -7.90 -18.67
N VAL A 830 35.44 -8.79 -18.07
CA VAL A 830 35.04 -10.08 -18.65
C VAL A 830 34.26 -9.90 -19.95
N ARG A 831 33.41 -8.88 -20.04
CA ARG A 831 32.64 -8.58 -21.24
C ARG A 831 33.52 -8.03 -22.36
N GLU A 832 34.35 -7.04 -22.05
CA GLU A 832 35.21 -6.35 -23.02
C GLU A 832 36.33 -7.26 -23.55
N ALA A 833 36.92 -8.07 -22.68
CA ALA A 833 37.97 -9.03 -23.05
C ALA A 833 37.45 -10.42 -23.45
N MET A 834 36.12 -10.60 -23.53
CA MET A 834 35.46 -11.87 -23.88
C MET A 834 35.95 -13.09 -23.08
N LEU A 835 36.19 -12.90 -21.78
CA LEU A 835 36.62 -13.95 -20.85
C LEU A 835 35.46 -14.85 -20.43
N GLU A 836 35.74 -15.85 -19.59
CA GLU A 836 34.69 -16.64 -18.94
C GLU A 836 33.78 -15.75 -18.09
N LYS A 837 32.47 -15.88 -18.30
CA LYS A 837 31.47 -14.93 -17.78
C LYS A 837 30.62 -15.45 -16.63
N SER A 838 30.65 -16.75 -16.36
CA SER A 838 29.83 -17.44 -15.36
C SER A 838 29.82 -16.70 -14.02
N TYR A 839 30.99 -16.47 -13.44
CA TYR A 839 31.16 -15.85 -12.12
C TYR A 839 30.67 -14.40 -12.08
N ALA A 840 31.11 -13.56 -13.03
CA ALA A 840 30.74 -12.14 -13.08
C ALA A 840 29.25 -11.92 -13.39
N VAL A 841 28.64 -12.77 -14.24
CA VAL A 841 27.23 -12.67 -14.60
C VAL A 841 26.34 -13.06 -13.42
N VAL A 842 26.62 -14.19 -12.77
CA VAL A 842 25.87 -14.61 -11.56
C VAL A 842 26.01 -13.56 -10.46
N LEU A 843 27.22 -12.99 -10.29
CA LEU A 843 27.45 -11.91 -9.33
C LEU A 843 26.61 -10.66 -9.66
N ALA A 844 26.55 -10.27 -10.95
CA ALA A 844 25.74 -9.12 -11.38
C ALA A 844 24.24 -9.36 -11.18
N VAL A 845 23.74 -10.58 -11.42
CA VAL A 845 22.35 -10.95 -11.12
C VAL A 845 22.10 -10.89 -9.62
N ALA A 846 22.99 -11.47 -8.80
CA ALA A 846 22.87 -11.43 -7.33
C ALA A 846 22.84 -9.99 -6.81
N HIS A 847 23.73 -9.13 -7.30
CA HIS A 847 23.73 -7.70 -6.97
C HIS A 847 22.42 -7.02 -7.33
N SER A 848 21.88 -7.31 -8.52
CA SER A 848 20.59 -6.75 -8.92
C SER A 848 19.44 -7.24 -8.04
N VAL A 849 19.43 -8.52 -7.66
CA VAL A 849 18.40 -9.07 -6.76
C VAL A 849 18.49 -8.39 -5.40
N PHE A 850 19.67 -8.34 -4.79
CA PHE A 850 19.87 -7.74 -3.46
C PHE A 850 19.61 -6.24 -3.44
N HIS A 851 19.87 -5.54 -4.55
CA HIS A 851 19.52 -4.13 -4.70
C HIS A 851 18.02 -3.89 -4.57
N HIS A 852 17.18 -4.79 -5.10
CA HIS A 852 15.72 -4.66 -5.09
C HIS A 852 15.03 -5.36 -3.91
N MET A 853 15.73 -6.21 -3.17
CA MET A 853 15.19 -6.83 -1.96
C MET A 853 14.81 -5.76 -0.93
N GLY A 854 13.66 -5.92 -0.27
CA GLY A 854 13.26 -5.08 0.86
C GLY A 854 14.08 -5.36 2.12
N VAL A 855 13.90 -4.52 3.14
CA VAL A 855 14.69 -4.53 4.40
C VAL A 855 14.80 -5.92 5.02
N PHE A 856 13.67 -6.60 5.23
CA PHE A 856 13.67 -7.90 5.90
C PHE A 856 14.32 -9.01 5.07
N LYS A 857 14.09 -9.02 3.75
CA LYS A 857 14.73 -9.97 2.84
C LYS A 857 16.26 -9.76 2.82
N LEU A 858 16.72 -8.51 2.90
CA LEU A 858 18.15 -8.20 2.97
C LEU A 858 18.75 -8.58 4.33
N ALA A 859 18.04 -8.38 5.43
CA ALA A 859 18.47 -8.84 6.76
C ALA A 859 18.65 -10.37 6.83
N ALA A 860 17.79 -11.12 6.13
CA ALA A 860 17.93 -12.58 5.99
C ALA A 860 19.23 -13.01 5.28
N MET A 861 19.92 -12.10 4.58
CA MET A 861 21.20 -12.40 3.92
C MET A 861 22.26 -12.91 4.92
N THR A 862 22.34 -12.33 6.13
CA THR A 862 23.30 -12.79 7.15
C THR A 862 23.07 -14.25 7.51
N ARG A 863 21.79 -14.66 7.64
CA ARG A 863 21.40 -16.05 7.92
C ARG A 863 21.80 -16.97 6.77
N HIS A 864 21.47 -16.62 5.53
CA HIS A 864 21.80 -17.45 4.37
C HIS A 864 23.31 -17.52 4.08
N ILE A 865 24.07 -16.45 4.35
CA ILE A 865 25.54 -16.51 4.29
C ILE A 865 26.06 -17.52 5.30
N LYS A 866 25.59 -17.46 6.55
CA LYS A 866 26.01 -18.38 7.61
C LYS A 866 25.66 -19.85 7.31
N GLU A 867 24.44 -20.10 6.85
CA GLU A 867 23.89 -21.46 6.72
C GLU A 867 24.20 -22.12 5.37
N LYS A 868 24.17 -21.37 4.26
CA LYS A 868 24.33 -21.91 2.90
C LYS A 868 25.72 -21.69 2.31
N LEU A 869 26.28 -20.48 2.45
CA LEU A 869 27.49 -20.09 1.73
C LEU A 869 28.78 -20.36 2.51
N LYS A 870 28.85 -19.96 3.78
CA LYS A 870 30.01 -20.17 4.67
C LYS A 870 30.53 -21.62 4.65
N PRO A 871 29.69 -22.67 4.74
CA PRO A 871 30.18 -24.05 4.74
C PRO A 871 30.88 -24.49 3.45
N CYS A 872 30.75 -23.74 2.35
CA CYS A 872 31.36 -24.07 1.07
C CYS A 872 32.75 -23.44 0.87
N VAL A 873 33.12 -22.45 1.69
CA VAL A 873 34.31 -21.61 1.47
C VAL A 873 35.53 -22.18 2.19
N HIS A 874 36.50 -22.63 1.42
CA HIS A 874 37.76 -23.22 1.86
C HIS A 874 38.99 -22.63 1.14
N THR A 875 38.81 -21.98 -0.01
CA THR A 875 39.89 -21.39 -0.81
C THR A 875 39.86 -19.86 -0.80
N GLU A 876 40.98 -19.24 -1.18
CA GLU A 876 41.12 -17.78 -1.21
C GLU A 876 40.18 -17.13 -2.23
N GLN A 877 40.03 -17.72 -3.42
CA GLN A 877 39.15 -17.22 -4.47
C GLN A 877 37.67 -17.30 -4.08
N GLN A 878 37.27 -18.34 -3.34
CA GLN A 878 35.92 -18.45 -2.79
C GLN A 878 35.63 -17.35 -1.77
N LEU A 879 36.58 -17.05 -0.88
CA LEU A 879 36.46 -15.94 0.08
C LEU A 879 36.32 -14.59 -0.64
N LEU A 880 37.16 -14.33 -1.64
CA LEU A 880 37.06 -13.10 -2.44
C LEU A 880 35.70 -13.00 -3.14
N TYR A 881 35.22 -14.08 -3.76
CA TYR A 881 33.91 -14.08 -4.40
C TYR A 881 32.80 -13.75 -3.40
N LEU A 882 32.84 -14.34 -2.21
CA LEU A 882 31.87 -14.05 -1.15
C LEU A 882 31.93 -12.59 -0.70
N CYS A 883 33.13 -12.01 -0.54
CA CYS A 883 33.29 -10.58 -0.24
C CYS A 883 32.65 -9.68 -1.31
N HIS A 884 32.80 -10.04 -2.59
CA HIS A 884 32.14 -9.34 -3.69
C HIS A 884 30.61 -9.46 -3.65
N VAL A 885 30.05 -10.55 -3.15
CA VAL A 885 28.60 -10.79 -3.08
C VAL A 885 27.90 -9.81 -2.13
N PHE A 886 28.34 -9.70 -0.87
CA PHE A 886 27.65 -8.88 0.14
C PHE A 886 28.28 -7.50 0.36
N GLY A 887 29.56 -7.30 0.02
CA GLY A 887 30.31 -6.08 0.32
C GLY A 887 29.60 -4.78 -0.08
N PRO A 888 29.06 -4.67 -1.32
CA PRO A 888 28.34 -3.48 -1.76
C PRO A 888 27.09 -3.12 -0.94
N PHE A 889 26.53 -4.07 -0.19
CA PHE A 889 25.27 -3.91 0.54
C PHE A 889 25.47 -3.59 2.02
N MET A 890 26.69 -3.61 2.56
CA MET A 890 26.96 -3.41 4.00
C MET A 890 26.36 -2.12 4.55
N LYS A 891 26.59 -0.98 3.87
CA LYS A 891 26.03 0.31 4.28
C LYS A 891 24.51 0.27 4.36
N ARG A 892 23.86 -0.44 3.44
CA ARG A 892 22.41 -0.57 3.42
C ARG A 892 21.91 -1.45 4.56
N ILE A 893 22.57 -2.59 4.79
CA ILE A 893 22.28 -3.51 5.91
C ILE A 893 22.45 -2.79 7.25
N GLU A 894 23.47 -1.95 7.40
CA GLU A 894 23.73 -1.17 8.62
C GLU A 894 22.61 -0.16 8.91
N LEU A 895 22.18 0.59 7.89
CA LEU A 895 21.09 1.56 8.02
C LEU A 895 19.77 0.90 8.41
N GLU A 896 19.54 -0.32 7.93
CA GLU A 896 18.29 -1.04 8.09
C GLU A 896 18.28 -1.96 9.34
N THR A 897 19.43 -2.55 9.67
CA THR A 897 19.67 -3.49 10.77
C THR A 897 21.06 -3.30 11.37
N PRO A 898 21.25 -2.37 12.32
CA PRO A 898 22.57 -1.95 12.80
C PRO A 898 23.50 -3.08 13.27
N ASN A 899 22.94 -4.13 13.89
CA ASN A 899 23.74 -5.25 14.42
C ASN A 899 24.08 -6.34 13.39
N ALA A 900 23.46 -6.33 12.20
CA ALA A 900 23.65 -7.40 11.23
C ALA A 900 25.04 -7.37 10.58
N VAL A 901 25.63 -6.18 10.37
CA VAL A 901 26.97 -6.05 9.78
C VAL A 901 28.06 -6.57 10.72
N ALA A 902 27.90 -6.38 12.04
CA ALA A 902 28.81 -6.97 13.03
C ALA A 902 28.81 -8.51 12.93
N GLY A 903 27.64 -9.12 12.76
CA GLY A 903 27.52 -10.56 12.54
C GLY A 903 28.22 -11.03 11.26
N ILE A 904 28.04 -10.32 10.14
CA ILE A 904 28.74 -10.62 8.87
C ILE A 904 30.26 -10.50 9.04
N ALA A 905 30.72 -9.46 9.73
CA ALA A 905 32.15 -9.25 9.96
C ALA A 905 32.78 -10.40 10.76
N ILE A 906 32.13 -10.88 11.84
CA ILE A 906 32.58 -12.06 12.59
C ILE A 906 32.64 -13.29 11.67
N LEU A 907 31.60 -13.53 10.86
CA LEU A 907 31.59 -14.64 9.90
C LEU A 907 32.77 -14.58 8.94
N LEU A 908 33.20 -13.39 8.52
CA LEU A 908 34.36 -13.24 7.63
C LEU A 908 35.68 -13.59 8.30
N TYR A 909 35.88 -13.21 9.56
CA TYR A 909 37.07 -13.66 10.31
C TYR A 909 37.07 -15.18 10.47
N GLU A 910 35.92 -15.80 10.79
CA GLU A 910 35.79 -17.25 10.89
C GLU A 910 36.08 -17.96 9.56
N ILE A 911 35.60 -17.41 8.44
CA ILE A 911 35.89 -17.96 7.11
C ILE A 911 37.37 -17.79 6.77
N LEU A 912 37.97 -16.64 7.09
CA LEU A 912 39.40 -16.41 6.89
C LEU A 912 40.23 -17.44 7.66
N GLU A 913 39.86 -17.77 8.90
CA GLU A 913 40.51 -18.83 9.67
C GLU A 913 40.41 -20.20 8.99
N VAL A 914 39.26 -20.55 8.42
CA VAL A 914 39.08 -21.80 7.66
C VAL A 914 39.95 -21.83 6.42
N VAL A 915 39.96 -20.75 5.63
CA VAL A 915 40.77 -20.63 4.41
C VAL A 915 42.26 -20.67 4.72
N ASP A 916 42.67 -20.01 5.80
CA ASP A 916 44.05 -19.98 6.28
C ASP A 916 44.56 -21.38 6.63
N LYS A 917 43.76 -22.15 7.37
CA LYS A 917 44.08 -23.53 7.76
C LYS A 917 44.04 -24.49 6.59
N HIS A 918 43.06 -24.35 5.69
CA HIS A 918 42.93 -25.21 4.52
C HIS A 918 44.08 -25.03 3.52
N SER A 919 44.58 -23.79 3.37
CA SER A 919 45.71 -23.48 2.50
C SER A 919 47.03 -24.11 2.98
N GLY A 920 47.10 -24.52 4.26
CA GLY A 920 48.28 -25.15 4.85
C GLY A 920 49.54 -24.32 4.62
N ALA A 921 50.60 -24.96 4.12
CA ALA A 921 51.87 -24.29 3.83
C ALA A 921 51.88 -23.41 2.57
N ARG A 922 50.82 -23.40 1.75
CA ARG A 922 50.78 -22.58 0.53
C ARG A 922 50.59 -21.10 0.90
N PRO A 923 51.31 -20.17 0.23
CA PRO A 923 51.11 -18.75 0.47
C PRO A 923 49.75 -18.30 -0.09
N LEU A 924 49.05 -17.47 0.69
CA LEU A 924 47.86 -16.74 0.25
C LEU A 924 48.31 -15.56 -0.64
N GLN A 925 47.70 -15.39 -1.80
CA GLN A 925 48.14 -14.45 -2.84
C GLN A 925 47.56 -13.04 -2.69
N TYR A 926 46.37 -12.92 -2.11
CA TYR A 926 45.53 -11.72 -2.03
C TYR A 926 45.34 -11.21 -0.60
N VAL A 927 46.32 -11.50 0.26
CA VAL A 927 46.25 -11.17 1.69
C VAL A 927 46.09 -9.67 1.92
N ASP A 928 46.72 -8.80 1.11
CA ASP A 928 46.61 -7.35 1.28
C ASP A 928 45.17 -6.87 1.04
N GLN A 929 44.55 -7.32 -0.05
CA GLN A 929 43.18 -6.94 -0.41
C GLN A 929 42.16 -7.45 0.62
N ILE A 930 42.36 -8.67 1.14
CA ILE A 930 41.51 -9.22 2.21
C ILE A 930 41.66 -8.38 3.48
N CYS A 931 42.88 -8.07 3.91
CA CYS A 931 43.13 -7.23 5.08
C CYS A 931 42.57 -5.81 4.91
N ASP A 932 42.75 -5.19 3.75
CA ASP A 932 42.23 -3.85 3.44
C ASP A 932 40.71 -3.81 3.54
N PHE A 933 40.02 -4.84 3.04
CA PHE A 933 38.58 -4.94 3.17
C PHE A 933 38.13 -5.12 4.64
N LEU A 934 38.84 -5.91 5.44
CA LEU A 934 38.56 -6.05 6.88
C LEU A 934 38.80 -4.73 7.64
N TYR A 935 39.82 -3.96 7.28
CA TYR A 935 40.04 -2.62 7.81
C TYR A 935 38.92 -1.65 7.40
N HIS A 936 38.48 -1.70 6.14
CA HIS A 936 37.32 -0.93 5.69
C HIS A 936 36.09 -1.23 6.54
N ILE A 937 35.79 -2.51 6.79
CA ILE A 937 34.67 -2.92 7.64
C ILE A 937 34.83 -2.40 9.07
N LYS A 938 36.04 -2.49 9.64
CA LYS A 938 36.32 -1.96 10.97
C LYS A 938 36.07 -0.46 11.05
N TYR A 939 36.66 0.34 10.17
CA TYR A 939 36.65 1.80 10.31
C TYR A 939 35.35 2.45 9.84
N ILE A 940 34.65 1.86 8.88
CA ILE A 940 33.43 2.44 8.30
C ILE A 940 32.16 1.94 8.99
N HIS A 941 32.13 0.68 9.44
CA HIS A 941 30.88 0.05 9.90
C HIS A 941 30.93 -0.38 11.37
N VAL A 942 31.86 -1.25 11.76
CA VAL A 942 31.73 -1.98 13.04
C VAL A 942 32.46 -1.31 14.21
N GLY A 943 33.46 -0.48 13.93
CA GLY A 943 34.30 0.15 14.95
C GLY A 943 34.98 -0.90 15.86
N ASN A 944 34.77 -0.76 17.17
CA ASN A 944 35.32 -1.67 18.18
C ASN A 944 34.30 -2.73 18.68
N THR A 945 33.12 -2.81 18.06
CA THR A 945 32.01 -3.64 18.56
C THR A 945 32.36 -5.13 18.62
N ILE A 946 33.17 -5.62 17.69
CA ILE A 946 33.56 -7.05 17.58
C ILE A 946 35.03 -7.30 17.96
N LYS A 947 35.64 -6.39 18.74
CA LYS A 947 37.08 -6.44 19.01
C LYS A 947 37.50 -7.77 19.64
N ASN A 948 36.75 -8.24 20.64
CA ASN A 948 37.11 -9.44 21.39
C ASN A 948 37.02 -10.71 20.53
N GLU A 949 35.94 -10.81 19.74
CA GLU A 949 35.68 -11.92 18.83
C GLU A 949 36.73 -11.97 17.71
N SER A 950 36.99 -10.81 17.08
CA SER A 950 38.00 -10.71 16.02
C SER A 950 39.42 -10.96 16.54
N GLU A 951 39.79 -10.45 17.72
CA GLU A 951 41.10 -10.69 18.33
C GLU A 951 41.34 -12.18 18.62
N ALA A 952 40.33 -12.87 19.16
CA ALA A 952 40.43 -14.30 19.44
C ALA A 952 40.69 -15.12 18.17
N ILE A 953 40.07 -14.73 17.05
CA ILE A 953 40.28 -15.38 15.75
C ILE A 953 41.66 -15.01 15.18
N ILE A 954 42.05 -13.73 15.22
CA ILE A 954 43.34 -13.26 14.67
C ILE A 954 44.52 -14.00 15.29
N LYS A 955 44.51 -14.24 16.61
CA LYS A 955 45.56 -15.00 17.31
C LYS A 955 45.77 -16.43 16.77
N ARG A 956 44.76 -17.01 16.11
CA ARG A 956 44.82 -18.36 15.52
C ARG A 956 45.21 -18.37 14.03
N LEU A 957 45.37 -17.21 13.40
CA LEU A 957 45.78 -17.08 12.00
C LEU A 957 47.31 -17.20 11.86
N ARG A 958 47.81 -17.48 10.66
CA ARG A 958 49.27 -17.48 10.39
C ARG A 958 49.93 -16.12 10.71
N PRO A 959 51.23 -16.10 11.08
CA PRO A 959 51.92 -14.86 11.48
C PRO A 959 51.84 -13.70 10.48
N LEU A 960 51.83 -14.01 9.17
CA LEU A 960 51.69 -12.99 8.13
C LEU A 960 50.36 -12.21 8.23
N LEU A 961 49.26 -12.92 8.49
CA LEU A 961 47.94 -12.32 8.67
C LEU A 961 47.87 -11.54 9.97
N GLN A 962 48.44 -12.07 11.07
CA GLN A 962 48.53 -11.36 12.34
C GLN A 962 49.27 -10.02 12.19
N MET A 963 50.40 -10.03 11.49
CA MET A 963 51.21 -8.83 11.25
C MET A 963 50.47 -7.77 10.43
N ARG A 964 49.64 -8.17 9.46
CA ARG A 964 48.85 -7.26 8.63
C ARG A 964 47.59 -6.76 9.35
N LEU A 965 46.96 -7.60 10.16
CA LEU A 965 45.76 -7.26 10.95
C LEU A 965 46.08 -6.68 12.35
N ARG A 966 47.34 -6.37 12.66
CA ARG A 966 47.79 -5.90 13.98
C ARG A 966 47.03 -4.69 14.52
N PHE A 967 46.55 -3.80 13.65
CA PHE A 967 45.81 -2.60 14.04
C PHE A 967 44.30 -2.85 14.22
N ILE A 968 43.82 -4.07 13.95
CA ILE A 968 42.45 -4.48 14.25
C ILE A 968 42.28 -4.72 15.75
N SER A 969 43.23 -5.43 16.38
CA SER A 969 43.18 -5.78 17.81
C SER A 969 44.17 -5.01 18.70
N TYR A 970 45.11 -4.23 18.13
CA TYR A 970 46.28 -3.67 18.85
C TYR A 970 47.09 -4.79 19.53
N LEU A 971 47.47 -5.82 18.77
CA LEU A 971 48.40 -6.84 19.25
C LEU A 971 49.80 -6.21 19.42
N ASN A 972 50.39 -6.36 20.61
CA ASN A 972 51.77 -5.93 20.87
C ASN A 972 52.74 -6.85 20.11
N LEU A 973 53.71 -6.26 19.40
CA LEU A 973 54.72 -6.97 18.58
C LEU A 973 55.59 -7.96 19.39
N GLU A 974 55.61 -7.83 20.71
CA GLU A 974 56.40 -8.67 21.62
C GLU A 974 55.80 -10.07 21.82
N ASP A 975 54.47 -10.23 21.73
CA ASP A 975 53.78 -11.51 21.95
C ASP A 975 53.95 -12.51 20.78
N ILE A 976 54.25 -12.03 19.57
CA ILE A 976 54.40 -12.88 18.36
C ILE A 976 55.76 -13.61 18.34
N HIS A 977 56.76 -13.13 19.08
CA HIS A 977 58.10 -13.71 19.10
C HIS A 977 58.32 -14.76 20.21
N THR A 978 57.50 -14.75 21.26
CA THR A 978 57.70 -15.59 22.46
C THR A 978 57.28 -17.05 22.27
N GLU A 979 56.31 -17.35 21.40
CA GLU A 979 55.86 -18.74 21.16
C GLU A 979 56.88 -19.59 20.38
N LYS A 980 57.76 -18.99 19.56
CA LYS A 980 58.81 -19.73 18.83
C LYS A 980 59.95 -20.28 19.71
N ILE A 981 60.09 -19.79 20.94
CA ILE A 981 61.16 -20.22 21.87
C ILE A 981 60.69 -21.39 22.76
N ALA A 982 59.37 -21.58 22.93
CA ALA A 982 58.83 -22.69 23.71
C ALA A 982 58.78 -24.02 22.92
N GLU A 983 58.57 -23.99 21.60
CA GLU A 983 58.52 -25.21 20.77
C GLU A 983 59.90 -25.77 20.35
N SER A 984 60.97 -24.98 20.46
CA SER A 984 62.33 -25.37 20.06
C SER A 984 63.08 -26.21 21.10
N ASN A 985 62.58 -26.31 22.34
CA ASN A 985 63.19 -27.11 23.41
C ASN A 985 62.53 -28.47 23.68
N ALA A 986 61.48 -28.86 22.93
CA ALA A 986 60.72 -30.07 23.21
C ALA A 986 60.96 -31.25 22.24
N ASN A 987 61.75 -31.10 21.18
CA ASN A 987 61.99 -32.19 20.21
C ASN A 987 63.47 -32.37 19.89
N SER A 988 64.19 -33.06 20.80
CA SER A 988 65.36 -33.83 20.41
C SER A 988 65.27 -35.23 21.00
N VAL A 989 65.49 -36.21 20.11
CA VAL A 989 65.70 -37.65 20.31
C VAL A 989 64.45 -38.56 20.21
N THR A 990 64.33 -39.18 19.03
CA THR A 990 63.56 -40.41 18.75
C THR A 990 64.50 -41.61 18.59
N ASN A 991 64.08 -42.74 19.18
CA ASN A 991 64.25 -44.16 18.78
C ASN A 991 65.61 -44.89 18.89
N GLN A 992 65.69 -45.92 19.76
CA GLN A 992 65.58 -47.35 19.39
C GLN A 992 65.71 -48.33 20.60
N THR A 993 64.96 -49.44 20.51
CA THR A 993 65.12 -50.79 21.12
C THR A 993 64.96 -51.03 22.64
N GLN A 994 63.83 -51.65 23.03
CA GLN A 994 63.70 -53.00 23.64
C GLN A 994 62.34 -53.15 24.37
N SER A 995 61.61 -54.23 24.06
CA SER A 995 60.52 -54.80 24.86
C SER A 995 61.07 -55.80 25.90
N PRO A 996 60.31 -56.35 26.88
CA PRO A 996 58.89 -56.16 27.23
C PRO A 996 58.61 -55.96 28.76
N GLN A 997 57.39 -55.54 29.16
CA GLN A 997 56.53 -56.18 30.18
C GLN A 997 55.45 -55.25 30.81
N GLN A 998 54.20 -55.72 30.69
CA GLN A 998 53.12 -55.83 31.68
C GLN A 998 52.65 -54.66 32.59
N ALA A 999 51.31 -54.51 32.54
CA ALA A 999 50.34 -54.32 33.65
C ALA A 999 50.15 -52.89 34.20
N GLN A 1000 48.94 -52.32 34.02
CA GLN A 1000 47.89 -52.13 35.06
C GLN A 1000 48.26 -50.99 36.04
N HIS A 1001 47.42 -50.09 36.55
CA HIS A 1001 45.99 -49.74 36.55
C HIS A 1001 45.87 -48.66 37.67
N GLN A 1002 44.68 -48.09 37.87
CA GLN A 1002 44.26 -47.29 39.04
C GLN A 1002 44.74 -45.83 39.10
N GLN A 1003 43.91 -44.80 38.88
CA GLN A 1003 42.58 -44.45 39.44
C GLN A 1003 42.56 -44.22 40.96
N GLN A 1004 42.15 -42.99 41.32
CA GLN A 1004 41.42 -42.50 42.51
C GLN A 1004 42.12 -41.27 43.14
N GLN A 1005 41.42 -40.21 43.58
CA GLN A 1005 40.20 -40.27 44.37
C GLN A 1005 39.47 -38.90 44.47
N GLN A 1006 38.13 -38.97 44.46
CA GLN A 1006 37.09 -38.26 45.25
C GLN A 1006 37.05 -36.71 45.32
N GLN A 1007 35.97 -36.07 44.86
CA GLN A 1007 34.64 -35.84 45.49
C GLN A 1007 34.64 -34.93 46.72
N GLN A 1008 33.95 -33.78 46.66
CA GLN A 1008 32.70 -33.54 47.41
C GLN A 1008 32.01 -32.20 47.08
N GLN A 1009 30.72 -32.18 47.39
CA GLN A 1009 29.65 -31.26 46.99
C GLN A 1009 29.37 -30.12 48.01
N GLN A 1010 28.71 -29.07 47.49
CA GLN A 1010 27.63 -28.22 48.06
C GLN A 1010 27.88 -27.19 49.19
N GLN A 1011 27.74 -25.90 48.79
CA GLN A 1011 26.97 -24.72 49.34
C GLN A 1011 26.64 -24.59 50.86
N PRO A 1012 26.19 -23.39 51.39
CA PRO A 1012 26.29 -21.97 50.95
C PRO A 1012 26.57 -20.93 52.10
N MET A 1013 26.95 -19.65 51.80
CA MET A 1013 26.38 -18.39 52.39
C MET A 1013 27.09 -17.07 51.98
N GLN A 1014 26.26 -16.05 51.69
CA GLN A 1014 26.32 -14.59 51.99
C GLN A 1014 27.64 -13.78 52.00
N GLN A 1015 27.68 -12.62 51.28
CA GLN A 1015 27.67 -11.26 51.88
C GLN A 1015 27.74 -10.07 50.87
N GLN A 1016 26.81 -9.13 51.08
CA GLN A 1016 26.81 -7.65 51.02
C GLN A 1016 27.14 -6.78 49.79
N GLN A 1017 26.16 -5.91 49.52
CA GLN A 1017 26.11 -4.71 48.67
C GLN A 1017 26.78 -3.49 49.33
N GLN A 1018 27.35 -2.58 48.53
CA GLN A 1018 27.38 -1.13 48.79
C GLN A 1018 27.45 -0.33 47.46
N GLN A 1019 26.54 0.64 47.31
CA GLN A 1019 26.52 1.70 46.28
C GLN A 1019 27.38 2.90 46.72
N PRO A 1020 27.84 3.76 45.78
CA PRO A 1020 28.05 5.17 46.09
C PRO A 1020 27.18 6.13 45.26
N MET A 1021 26.65 7.14 45.97
CA MET A 1021 25.94 8.33 45.52
C MET A 1021 26.77 9.23 44.58
N GLN A 1022 26.11 9.84 43.59
CA GLN A 1022 26.61 11.02 42.86
C GLN A 1022 26.17 12.31 43.57
N GLN A 1023 27.14 13.14 43.95
CA GLN A 1023 26.95 14.51 44.47
C GLN A 1023 26.75 15.51 43.32
N GLN A 1024 25.80 16.42 43.53
CA GLN A 1024 25.59 17.65 42.77
C GLN A 1024 26.75 18.62 42.98
N GLN A 1025 27.29 19.19 41.89
CA GLN A 1025 28.07 20.43 41.92
C GLN A 1025 27.33 21.53 41.16
N GLN A 1026 27.04 22.61 41.88
CA GLN A 1026 26.56 23.90 41.39
C GLN A 1026 27.67 24.64 40.63
N PRO A 1027 27.33 25.50 39.65
CA PRO A 1027 28.13 26.68 39.36
C PRO A 1027 27.53 27.95 40.01
N MET A 1028 28.44 28.74 40.54
CA MET A 1028 28.28 30.02 41.25
C MET A 1028 27.45 31.07 40.53
N GLN A 1029 26.73 31.83 41.35
CA GLN A 1029 26.18 33.16 41.08
C GLN A 1029 27.29 34.16 40.71
N GLN A 1030 27.09 34.94 39.64
CA GLN A 1030 27.66 36.28 39.52
C GLN A 1030 26.53 37.27 39.28
N GLN A 1031 26.38 38.20 40.23
CA GLN A 1031 25.48 39.35 40.15
C GLN A 1031 26.11 40.50 39.35
N PRO A 1032 25.28 41.45 38.85
CA PRO A 1032 25.63 42.39 37.80
C PRO A 1032 26.20 43.70 38.33
N MET A 1033 27.08 44.34 37.54
CA MET A 1033 27.52 45.72 37.77
C MET A 1033 26.56 46.69 37.09
N GLN A 1034 25.97 47.58 37.89
CA GLN A 1034 25.12 48.70 37.47
C GLN A 1034 25.92 49.77 36.74
N GLN A 1035 25.36 50.31 35.65
CA GLN A 1035 25.63 51.70 35.24
C GLN A 1035 24.31 52.38 34.85
N GLN A 1036 23.92 53.35 35.69
CA GLN A 1036 22.89 54.35 35.45
C GLN A 1036 23.41 55.42 34.48
N VAL A 1037 22.58 55.82 33.51
CA VAL A 1037 22.54 57.21 33.03
C VAL A 1037 21.08 57.62 32.82
N ASN A 1038 20.71 58.72 33.49
CA ASN A 1038 19.43 59.42 33.48
C ASN A 1038 19.14 60.14 32.15
N ALA A 1039 17.85 60.32 31.80
CA ALA A 1039 17.25 61.66 31.61
C ALA A 1039 15.75 61.64 31.17
N ALA A 1040 14.95 62.41 31.92
CA ALA A 1040 13.89 63.35 31.50
C ALA A 1040 12.51 62.87 30.98
N GLN A 1041 11.56 62.83 31.94
CA GLN A 1041 10.20 63.40 32.00
C GLN A 1041 9.55 64.06 30.76
N THR A 1042 8.26 63.74 30.52
CA THR A 1042 7.13 64.71 30.50
C THR A 1042 5.74 64.04 30.49
N THR A 1043 5.01 64.23 31.61
CA THR A 1043 3.56 64.54 31.78
C THR A 1043 2.45 63.92 30.90
N SER A 1044 1.56 63.12 31.51
CA SER A 1044 0.17 63.49 31.92
C SER A 1044 -0.65 62.28 32.43
N VAL A 1045 -1.65 62.55 33.27
CA VAL A 1045 -2.34 61.70 34.27
C VAL A 1045 -3.87 61.77 33.98
N PRO A 1046 -4.80 61.03 34.61
CA PRO A 1046 -5.02 59.57 34.80
C PRO A 1046 -6.44 59.10 34.34
N LEU A 1047 -6.74 57.79 34.40
CA LEU A 1047 -7.93 57.20 35.09
C LEU A 1047 -8.13 55.71 34.76
N GLY A 1048 -8.19 54.88 35.82
CA GLY A 1048 -9.18 53.81 35.93
C GLY A 1048 -8.76 52.36 35.64
N SER A 1049 -8.62 51.61 36.74
CA SER A 1049 -9.02 50.21 36.95
C SER A 1049 -7.87 49.24 37.26
N GLY A 1050 -7.99 48.62 38.44
CA GLY A 1050 -7.00 47.73 39.03
C GLY A 1050 -6.85 46.43 38.25
N GLY A 1051 -5.61 46.11 37.90
CA GLY A 1051 -5.16 44.81 37.43
C GLY A 1051 -4.05 44.30 38.33
N ASN A 1052 -4.15 43.05 38.75
CA ASN A 1052 -3.24 42.38 39.68
C ASN A 1052 -1.78 42.39 39.15
N PRO A 1053 -0.78 42.89 39.91
CA PRO A 1053 0.61 43.01 39.45
C PRO A 1053 1.31 41.67 39.17
N GLN A 1054 0.76 40.53 39.63
CA GLN A 1054 1.30 39.20 39.35
C GLN A 1054 1.04 38.72 37.91
N GLN A 1055 -0.02 39.18 37.25
CA GLN A 1055 -0.36 38.66 35.91
C GLN A 1055 0.48 39.31 34.79
N GLN A 1056 0.89 40.57 35.00
CA GLN A 1056 1.74 41.30 34.04
C GLN A 1056 3.21 40.87 34.13
N GLN A 1057 3.66 40.41 35.31
CA GLN A 1057 5.00 39.86 35.50
C GLN A 1057 5.15 38.46 34.85
N GLN A 1058 4.08 37.67 34.84
CA GLN A 1058 4.04 36.37 34.19
C GLN A 1058 4.01 36.50 32.65
N LEU A 1059 3.29 37.50 32.11
CA LEU A 1059 3.28 37.77 30.68
C LEU A 1059 4.65 38.24 30.16
N ASN A 1060 5.35 39.09 30.93
CA ASN A 1060 6.71 39.54 30.57
C ASN A 1060 7.75 38.41 30.63
N GLN A 1061 7.65 37.48 31.59
CA GLN A 1061 8.50 36.29 31.62
C GLN A 1061 8.24 35.35 30.44
N GLN A 1062 6.97 35.19 30.05
CA GLN A 1062 6.60 34.35 28.91
C GLN A 1062 7.09 34.96 27.59
N GLN A 1063 7.05 36.29 27.47
CA GLN A 1063 7.55 37.00 26.29
C GLN A 1063 9.09 36.99 26.20
N GLN A 1064 9.79 37.05 27.34
CA GLN A 1064 11.25 36.87 27.38
C GLN A 1064 11.67 35.44 27.03
N MET A 1065 10.98 34.41 27.54
CA MET A 1065 11.24 33.03 27.13
C MET A 1065 11.00 32.82 25.64
N TYR A 1066 9.96 33.44 25.08
CA TYR A 1066 9.66 33.34 23.65
C TYR A 1066 10.75 33.99 22.78
N MET A 1067 11.29 35.15 23.21
CA MET A 1067 12.44 35.77 22.54
C MET A 1067 13.72 34.94 22.64
N GLN A 1068 13.99 34.33 23.80
CA GLN A 1068 15.15 33.44 23.99
C GLN A 1068 15.05 32.20 23.11
N HIS A 1069 13.85 31.64 22.97
CA HIS A 1069 13.59 30.48 22.12
C HIS A 1069 13.75 30.82 20.62
N MET A 1070 13.33 32.01 20.19
CA MET A 1070 13.58 32.52 18.83
C MET A 1070 15.09 32.72 18.56
N GLN A 1071 15.84 33.23 19.54
CA GLN A 1071 17.29 33.42 19.41
C GLN A 1071 18.05 32.09 19.33
N GLN A 1072 17.63 31.06 20.09
CA GLN A 1072 18.18 29.71 19.98
C GLN A 1072 17.87 29.06 18.63
N GLN A 1073 16.66 29.27 18.08
CA GLN A 1073 16.30 28.77 16.76
C GLN A 1073 17.12 29.44 15.65
N GLN A 1074 17.43 30.72 15.80
CA GLN A 1074 18.27 31.47 14.86
C GLN A 1074 19.74 31.02 14.92
N GLN A 1075 20.27 30.71 16.12
CA GLN A 1075 21.60 30.10 16.27
C GLN A 1075 21.66 28.67 15.70
N GLN A 1076 20.62 27.86 15.86
CA GLN A 1076 20.55 26.53 15.23
C GLN A 1076 20.49 26.61 13.69
N GLN A 1077 19.77 27.58 13.13
CA GLN A 1077 19.77 27.82 11.69
C GLN A 1077 21.14 28.31 11.18
N GLN A 1078 21.84 29.16 11.93
CA GLN A 1078 23.21 29.57 11.58
C GLN A 1078 24.20 28.41 11.67
N GLN A 1079 24.08 27.51 12.66
CA GLN A 1079 24.89 26.28 12.71
C GLN A 1079 24.59 25.31 11.57
N GLN A 1080 23.33 25.17 11.16
CA GLN A 1080 22.98 24.36 9.98
C GLN A 1080 23.51 24.95 8.67
N GLN A 1081 23.47 26.28 8.52
CA GLN A 1081 24.09 26.96 7.37
C GLN A 1081 25.62 26.85 7.38
N HIS A 1082 26.25 26.85 8.56
CA HIS A 1082 27.70 26.69 8.67
C HIS A 1082 28.17 25.25 8.39
N MET A 1083 27.35 24.24 8.74
CA MET A 1083 27.61 22.84 8.34
C MET A 1083 27.39 22.61 6.84
N GLN A 1084 26.40 23.28 6.22
CA GLN A 1084 26.20 23.19 4.77
C GLN A 1084 27.32 23.87 3.95
N SER A 1085 27.95 24.92 4.48
CA SER A 1085 29.07 25.57 3.78
C SER A 1085 30.39 24.78 3.84
N MET A 1086 30.59 23.95 4.88
CA MET A 1086 31.76 23.04 4.95
C MET A 1086 31.64 21.81 4.04
N GLY A 1087 30.43 21.41 3.65
CA GLY A 1087 30.19 20.29 2.72
C GLY A 1087 30.49 20.59 1.24
N MET A 1088 30.71 21.85 0.87
CA MET A 1088 30.94 22.30 -0.52
C MET A 1088 32.42 22.52 -0.86
N ARG A 1089 33.37 22.18 0.03
CA ARG A 1089 34.82 22.35 -0.21
C ARG A 1089 35.59 21.09 -0.58
N HIS A 1090 34.93 19.94 -0.73
CA HIS A 1090 35.51 18.78 -1.40
C HIS A 1090 34.54 18.25 -2.46
N ASN A 1091 34.65 18.85 -3.64
CA ASN A 1091 34.51 18.22 -4.95
C ASN A 1091 35.60 18.78 -5.85
#